data_AF-A0A0S8DKL4-F1
#
_entry.id   AF-A0A0S8DKL4-F1
#
_cell.length_a   1.000
_cell.length_b   1.000
_cell.length_c   1.000
_cell.angle_alpha   90.00
_cell.angle_beta   90.00
_cell.angle_gamma   90.00
#
_symmetry.space_group_name_H-M   'P 1'
#
loop_
_entity.id
_entity.type
_entity.pdbx_description
1 polymer ?
#
loop_
_entity_poly.entity_id
_entity_poly.type
_entity_poly.pdbx_seq_one_letter_code
_entity_poly.pdbx_strand_id
1 'polypeptide(L)'
;MKIRFILLCILIFFTPACSQVNTGTSSPAPLSLEELSRREPGNETEIAQQRAFLGVAHRLIETDEVKQAEGSYGYLIGLIVPDSTADKMGLRPGDIIVEFDGINLDFVADDERKNYLSQYITLGKKFGDPISLKVLRQTSAIQVSGRAATIQLKNKKELEKLLEKQSSDEKLTVIIDNKIQVLNFTGILGQRQKPGEQDLPPNKDLFPEYEIVATPHIEFMNRLLDHYELQNQYQDIISRYSEDELWDDVFRLKLFRYLHRDPFKLVPVIEERTSKIAESGNHLSFNELLHEGADLLDITISSNSIDSDLPLQSQPYLDYILEIINTALEYRQKAFMQLSEEEVGYLEEQLNELFDRFSESYYIERPGDLEDRAHNEKIIELAQKVDFANLFKSALTLAALTDPQWLSGLQDVLIAEGRSPINMVEGVSGDVLYTLSSKAGPVIIGGTGRNIYKASAAVIIDLGGDDLYTGEAGLVHGGQQISAIFDLSGNDEYMATEFFAQGAGILGVGLLYDVAGDDFYVGTRFSQGSAVFGIGMLGDLGGNDRYFGQEFNQGVAFWGAGILLDAKGNDYYQSNVFAQGVGGVKGLGALLDNAGADFYFAGGRDKSSYGTSGVFKGSSQGLGIGFRGYTSGGIGLLLDGEGDDSFWAGNFSQGTGYFFGIGVIRNFGPGDDTYSASRYGQGASAHSAAGLLMDDEGNDRYDGYHIALQGAAWDLGIAALVDKKGNDTYHGSNGFSQAASSHNGMAFFIDEAGIDRYFGDQARADNNDYHGGSSLSFFIDGGGDHDIYSSGLNNSITMKGEFGIRADLKGTMPNTVSDENYLESE
;
A
#
# COMPACT_ATOMS: atom_id res chain seq x y z
N MET A 1 -11.88 -15.36 -39.95
CA MET A 1 -12.65 -14.50 -40.90
C MET A 1 -14.08 -14.35 -40.38
N LYS A 2 -14.47 -13.10 -40.05
CA LYS A 2 -15.80 -12.44 -39.89
C LYS A 2 -17.13 -13.25 -39.68
N ILE A 3 -17.80 -12.96 -38.53
CA ILE A 3 -19.19 -12.47 -38.28
C ILE A 3 -20.41 -13.10 -39.01
N ARG A 4 -21.45 -13.53 -38.26
CA ARG A 4 -22.86 -13.02 -38.35
C ARG A 4 -23.85 -13.56 -37.30
N PHE A 5 -24.65 -12.62 -36.78
CA PHE A 5 -25.82 -12.67 -35.88
C PHE A 5 -27.03 -13.49 -36.39
N ILE A 6 -27.88 -13.97 -35.45
CA ILE A 6 -29.35 -14.07 -35.65
C ILE A 6 -30.08 -13.54 -34.39
N LEU A 7 -31.06 -12.67 -34.67
CA LEU A 7 -32.01 -11.97 -33.80
C LEU A 7 -33.21 -12.88 -33.44
N LEU A 8 -33.83 -12.72 -32.27
CA LEU A 8 -35.20 -13.21 -32.02
C LEU A 8 -36.05 -12.12 -31.35
N CYS A 9 -37.12 -11.71 -32.03
CA CYS A 9 -38.14 -10.78 -31.56
C CYS A 9 -39.16 -11.48 -30.65
N ILE A 10 -39.62 -10.81 -29.60
CA ILE A 10 -40.84 -11.17 -28.86
C ILE A 10 -41.84 -10.00 -28.98
N LEU A 11 -43.00 -10.29 -29.59
CA LEU A 11 -44.19 -9.46 -29.65
C LEU A 11 -45.03 -9.72 -28.39
N ILE A 12 -45.39 -8.68 -27.65
CA ILE A 12 -46.40 -8.74 -26.58
C ILE A 12 -47.56 -7.83 -26.97
N PHE A 13 -48.76 -8.41 -27.03
CA PHE A 13 -50.03 -7.71 -27.24
C PHE A 13 -50.47 -6.99 -25.95
N PHE A 14 -50.84 -5.72 -26.06
CA PHE A 14 -51.55 -4.99 -25.01
C PHE A 14 -53.06 -5.02 -25.27
N THR A 15 -53.83 -5.33 -24.23
CA THR A 15 -55.26 -5.00 -24.14
C THR A 15 -55.46 -4.01 -22.99
N PRO A 16 -56.17 -2.87 -23.17
CA PRO A 16 -56.36 -1.90 -22.10
C PRO A 16 -57.56 -2.29 -21.24
N ALA A 17 -57.34 -2.57 -19.96
CA ALA A 17 -58.39 -2.50 -18.95
C ALA A 17 -58.19 -1.22 -18.14
N CYS A 18 -59.10 -0.28 -18.34
CA CYS A 18 -59.17 0.97 -17.60
C CYS A 18 -59.64 0.69 -16.17
N SER A 19 -58.83 1.02 -15.18
CA SER A 19 -59.29 1.26 -13.82
C SER A 19 -58.59 2.49 -13.26
N GLN A 20 -59.34 3.59 -13.17
CA GLN A 20 -58.98 4.74 -12.35
C GLN A 20 -58.85 4.28 -10.89
N VAL A 21 -57.71 4.56 -10.27
CA VAL A 21 -57.56 4.54 -8.82
C VAL A 21 -56.96 5.87 -8.38
N ASN A 22 -57.61 6.46 -7.37
CA ASN A 22 -57.42 7.80 -6.84
C ASN A 22 -55.96 8.18 -6.56
N THR A 23 -55.51 9.30 -7.13
CA THR A 23 -54.37 10.08 -6.65
C THR A 23 -54.75 10.77 -5.34
N GLY A 24 -54.10 10.40 -4.25
CA GLY A 24 -54.32 11.05 -2.96
C GLY A 24 -53.13 10.87 -2.02
N THR A 25 -52.11 11.71 -2.20
CA THR A 25 -51.43 12.54 -1.18
C THR A 25 -50.23 13.20 -1.86
N SER A 26 -50.23 14.52 -2.00
CA SER A 26 -49.07 15.28 -2.45
C SER A 26 -47.98 15.19 -1.37
N SER A 27 -46.84 14.54 -1.66
CA SER A 27 -45.64 14.69 -0.85
C SER A 27 -45.22 16.17 -0.88
N PRO A 28 -44.82 16.76 0.26
CA PRO A 28 -44.29 18.13 0.27
C PRO A 28 -43.03 18.18 -0.61
N ALA A 29 -42.84 19.30 -1.32
CA ALA A 29 -41.60 19.52 -2.06
C ALA A 29 -40.41 19.44 -1.09
N PRO A 30 -39.32 18.73 -1.43
CA PRO A 30 -38.13 18.69 -0.59
C PRO A 30 -37.59 20.12 -0.39
N LEU A 31 -37.16 20.41 0.83
CA LEU A 31 -36.50 21.68 1.14
C LEU A 31 -35.13 21.72 0.44
N SER A 32 -34.69 22.89 0.01
CA SER A 32 -33.30 23.07 -0.44
C SER A 32 -32.32 22.85 0.72
N LEU A 33 -31.07 22.50 0.40
CA LEU A 33 -30.04 22.38 1.44
C LEU A 33 -29.80 23.71 2.17
N GLU A 34 -29.99 24.84 1.49
CA GLU A 34 -29.94 26.18 2.08
C GLU A 34 -31.08 26.44 3.09
N GLU A 35 -32.27 25.91 2.86
CA GLU A 35 -33.38 26.00 3.82
C GLU A 35 -33.20 25.07 5.02
N LEU A 36 -32.55 23.92 4.82
CA LEU A 36 -32.19 23.01 5.90
C LEU A 36 -31.10 23.60 6.81
N SER A 37 -30.11 24.29 6.24
CA SER A 37 -29.02 24.92 6.99
C SER A 37 -29.44 26.16 7.80
N ARG A 38 -30.55 26.82 7.43
CA ARG A 38 -31.10 28.00 8.14
C ARG A 38 -31.91 27.66 9.40
N ARG A 39 -32.15 26.39 9.71
CA ARG A 39 -32.78 25.98 10.98
C ARG A 39 -31.72 26.02 12.09
N GLU A 40 -31.94 26.85 13.11
CA GLU A 40 -30.94 27.28 14.12
C GLU A 40 -29.87 26.24 14.52
N PRO A 41 -28.57 26.57 14.44
CA PRO A 41 -27.54 25.83 15.17
C PRO A 41 -27.51 26.29 16.64
N GLY A 42 -27.54 25.31 17.55
CA GLY A 42 -27.02 25.52 18.91
C GLY A 42 -25.50 25.75 18.89
N ASN A 43 -24.87 25.84 20.06
CA ASN A 43 -23.44 26.13 20.20
C ASN A 43 -22.56 25.08 19.47
N GLU A 44 -21.56 25.49 18.67
CA GLU A 44 -20.76 24.62 17.79
C GLU A 44 -20.05 23.47 18.53
N THR A 45 -19.70 23.67 19.80
CA THR A 45 -19.00 22.69 20.64
C THR A 45 -19.91 21.55 21.14
N GLU A 46 -21.22 21.76 21.28
CA GLU A 46 -22.20 20.70 21.59
C GLU A 46 -22.70 19.96 20.32
N ILE A 47 -22.61 20.61 19.15
CA ILE A 47 -23.14 20.10 17.87
C ILE A 47 -22.32 18.94 17.32
N ALA A 48 -20.98 18.97 17.43
CA ALA A 48 -20.13 17.88 16.94
C ALA A 48 -20.40 16.55 17.68
N GLN A 49 -20.88 16.62 18.93
CA GLN A 49 -21.17 15.46 19.76
C GLN A 49 -22.56 14.82 19.51
N GLN A 50 -23.43 15.37 18.65
CA GLN A 50 -24.83 14.90 18.53
C GLN A 50 -25.33 14.68 17.09
N ARG A 51 -24.45 14.63 16.07
CA ARG A 51 -24.88 14.43 14.68
C ARG A 51 -25.45 13.02 14.45
N ALA A 52 -26.59 12.97 13.78
CA ALA A 52 -27.30 11.75 13.44
C ALA A 52 -26.51 10.93 12.40
N PHE A 53 -26.44 9.62 12.56
CA PHE A 53 -25.64 8.73 11.72
C PHE A 53 -26.44 7.52 11.27
N LEU A 54 -26.55 7.33 9.95
CA LEU A 54 -27.19 6.16 9.35
C LEU A 54 -26.20 4.99 9.17
N GLY A 55 -24.96 5.28 8.73
CA GLY A 55 -23.91 4.26 8.53
C GLY A 55 -23.94 3.57 7.18
N VAL A 56 -24.16 4.30 6.09
CA VAL A 56 -24.08 3.80 4.71
C VAL A 56 -23.14 4.64 3.87
N ALA A 57 -22.34 4.01 3.01
CA ALA A 57 -21.71 4.67 1.88
C ALA A 57 -22.55 4.38 0.63
N HIS A 58 -22.88 5.43 -0.14
CA HIS A 58 -23.79 5.31 -1.27
C HIS A 58 -23.33 6.14 -2.47
N ARG A 59 -23.86 5.80 -3.64
CA ARG A 59 -23.68 6.60 -4.87
C ARG A 59 -25.01 6.74 -5.60
N LEU A 60 -25.24 7.88 -6.22
CA LEU A 60 -26.40 8.12 -7.07
C LEU A 60 -26.33 7.25 -8.33
N ILE A 61 -27.43 6.61 -8.68
CA ILE A 61 -27.58 5.77 -9.87
C ILE A 61 -28.90 6.05 -10.60
N GLU A 62 -28.88 5.80 -11.91
CA GLU A 62 -30.04 5.81 -12.81
C GLU A 62 -30.11 4.45 -13.50
N THR A 63 -30.89 3.53 -12.96
CA THR A 63 -30.97 2.16 -13.52
C THR A 63 -32.40 1.78 -13.88
N ASP A 64 -32.54 0.74 -14.71
CA ASP A 64 -33.86 0.28 -15.14
C ASP A 64 -34.67 -0.31 -13.98
N GLU A 65 -34.00 -0.81 -12.92
CA GLU A 65 -34.64 -1.25 -11.68
C GLU A 65 -35.34 -0.08 -10.95
N VAL A 66 -34.72 1.10 -10.93
CA VAL A 66 -35.29 2.32 -10.35
C VAL A 66 -36.49 2.78 -11.17
N LYS A 67 -36.39 2.74 -12.51
CA LYS A 67 -37.49 3.04 -13.44
C LYS A 67 -38.68 2.10 -13.28
N GLN A 68 -38.41 0.81 -13.04
CA GLN A 68 -39.47 -0.19 -12.78
C GLN A 68 -40.20 0.05 -11.45
N ALA A 69 -39.58 0.76 -10.51
CA ALA A 69 -40.20 1.18 -9.25
C ALA A 69 -40.82 2.58 -9.32
N GLU A 70 -41.08 3.10 -10.54
CA GLU A 70 -41.68 4.42 -10.79
C GLU A 70 -40.83 5.61 -10.30
N GLY A 71 -39.51 5.46 -10.22
CA GLY A 71 -38.55 6.54 -9.96
C GLY A 71 -37.51 6.70 -11.07
N SER A 72 -36.73 7.78 -11.04
CA SER A 72 -35.65 8.05 -12.00
C SER A 72 -34.27 7.90 -11.36
N TYR A 73 -34.17 8.20 -10.06
CA TYR A 73 -32.90 8.17 -9.31
C TYR A 73 -32.97 7.33 -8.03
N GLY A 74 -31.85 6.73 -7.66
CA GLY A 74 -31.69 5.99 -6.40
C GLY A 74 -30.27 6.07 -5.85
N TYR A 75 -30.10 5.86 -4.55
CA TYR A 75 -28.79 5.69 -3.93
C TYR A 75 -28.46 4.22 -3.78
N LEU A 76 -27.49 3.73 -4.57
CA LEU A 76 -26.96 2.38 -4.42
C LEU A 76 -26.03 2.33 -3.20
N ILE A 77 -26.35 1.47 -2.24
CA ILE A 77 -25.51 1.24 -1.06
C ILE A 77 -24.30 0.41 -1.47
N GLY A 78 -23.11 0.97 -1.30
CA GLY A 78 -21.84 0.29 -1.55
C GLY A 78 -21.24 -0.36 -0.29
N LEU A 79 -21.44 0.26 0.88
CA LEU A 79 -20.92 -0.21 2.16
C LEU A 79 -21.93 0.08 3.27
N ILE A 80 -21.96 -0.80 4.27
CA ILE A 80 -22.68 -0.60 5.54
C ILE A 80 -21.68 -0.67 6.68
N VAL A 81 -21.73 0.33 7.55
CA VAL A 81 -20.89 0.38 8.75
C VAL A 81 -21.45 -0.61 9.78
N PRO A 82 -20.65 -1.56 10.30
CA PRO A 82 -21.11 -2.51 11.33
C PRO A 82 -21.69 -1.81 12.56
N ASP A 83 -22.69 -2.41 13.19
CA ASP A 83 -23.39 -1.90 14.39
C ASP A 83 -24.07 -0.53 14.22
N SER A 84 -24.08 0.02 13.00
CA SER A 84 -24.77 1.26 12.68
C SER A 84 -26.30 1.07 12.63
N THR A 85 -27.02 2.19 12.51
CA THR A 85 -28.46 2.16 12.29
C THR A 85 -28.83 1.36 11.04
N ALA A 86 -28.08 1.52 9.96
CA ALA A 86 -28.29 0.80 8.70
C ALA A 86 -28.11 -0.71 8.83
N ASP A 87 -27.06 -1.13 9.55
CA ASP A 87 -26.79 -2.55 9.83
C ASP A 87 -27.92 -3.16 10.67
N LYS A 88 -28.30 -2.47 11.76
CA LYS A 88 -29.43 -2.87 12.63
C LYS A 88 -30.77 -2.89 11.91
N MET A 89 -30.96 -2.05 10.90
CA MET A 89 -32.14 -2.07 10.02
C MET A 89 -32.14 -3.26 9.07
N GLY A 90 -31.00 -3.92 8.85
CA GLY A 90 -30.86 -5.03 7.91
C GLY A 90 -30.77 -4.58 6.45
N LEU A 91 -30.30 -3.36 6.22
CA LEU A 91 -29.86 -2.93 4.89
C LEU A 91 -28.70 -3.81 4.42
N ARG A 92 -28.46 -3.88 3.11
CA ARG A 92 -27.36 -4.67 2.52
C ARG A 92 -26.64 -3.86 1.42
N PRO A 93 -25.32 -4.07 1.22
CA PRO A 93 -24.69 -3.63 -0.01
C PRO A 93 -25.46 -4.14 -1.23
N GLY A 94 -25.64 -3.30 -2.24
CA GLY A 94 -26.47 -3.57 -3.42
C GLY A 94 -27.93 -3.14 -3.30
N ASP A 95 -28.41 -2.78 -2.10
CA ASP A 95 -29.71 -2.12 -1.94
C ASP A 95 -29.73 -0.74 -2.60
N ILE A 96 -30.88 -0.33 -3.12
CA ILE A 96 -31.08 0.99 -3.73
C ILE A 96 -32.12 1.77 -2.94
N ILE A 97 -31.71 2.82 -2.23
CA ILE A 97 -32.63 3.72 -1.54
C ILE A 97 -33.26 4.66 -2.58
N VAL A 98 -34.58 4.60 -2.73
CA VAL A 98 -35.33 5.43 -3.70
C VAL A 98 -36.16 6.52 -3.03
N GLU A 99 -36.43 6.38 -1.74
CA GLU A 99 -37.17 7.36 -0.95
C GLU A 99 -36.67 7.33 0.50
N PHE A 100 -36.64 8.47 1.17
CA PHE A 100 -36.39 8.55 2.61
C PHE A 100 -37.25 9.64 3.24
N ASP A 101 -37.92 9.34 4.35
CA ASP A 101 -38.85 10.25 5.05
C ASP A 101 -39.88 10.93 4.14
N GLY A 102 -40.39 10.21 3.14
CA GLY A 102 -41.35 10.72 2.16
C GLY A 102 -40.73 11.56 1.04
N ILE A 103 -39.41 11.77 1.06
CA ILE A 103 -38.65 12.51 0.04
C ILE A 103 -38.24 11.55 -1.06
N ASN A 104 -38.75 11.81 -2.27
CA ASN A 104 -38.35 11.12 -3.49
C ASN A 104 -37.29 11.95 -4.22
N LEU A 105 -36.21 11.29 -4.63
CA LEU A 105 -35.03 11.89 -5.26
C LEU A 105 -35.32 12.59 -6.59
N ASP A 106 -36.37 12.18 -7.30
CA ASP A 106 -36.79 12.79 -8.56
C ASP A 106 -37.21 14.26 -8.39
N PHE A 107 -37.56 14.68 -7.17
CA PHE A 107 -37.96 16.04 -6.85
C PHE A 107 -36.86 16.88 -6.20
N VAL A 108 -35.69 16.30 -5.94
CA VAL A 108 -34.50 17.03 -5.44
C VAL A 108 -33.81 17.73 -6.61
N ALA A 109 -33.27 18.93 -6.40
CA ALA A 109 -32.54 19.67 -7.43
C ALA A 109 -31.31 18.90 -7.95
N ASP A 110 -31.02 18.98 -9.25
CA ASP A 110 -29.99 18.18 -9.92
C ASP A 110 -28.59 18.35 -9.29
N ASP A 111 -28.25 19.57 -8.88
CA ASP A 111 -26.97 19.94 -8.27
C ASP A 111 -26.83 19.46 -6.82
N GLU A 112 -27.93 19.32 -6.08
CA GLU A 112 -27.93 18.83 -4.70
C GLU A 112 -28.08 17.30 -4.61
N ARG A 113 -28.72 16.67 -5.61
CA ARG A 113 -29.19 15.27 -5.57
C ARG A 113 -28.11 14.25 -5.21
N LYS A 114 -26.86 14.49 -5.59
CA LYS A 114 -25.76 13.52 -5.35
C LYS A 114 -25.56 13.21 -3.86
N ASN A 115 -25.66 14.21 -2.98
CA ASN A 115 -25.34 14.07 -1.55
C ASN A 115 -26.52 14.40 -0.62
N TYR A 116 -27.70 14.64 -1.19
CA TYR A 116 -28.84 15.16 -0.45
C TYR A 116 -29.25 14.28 0.75
N LEU A 117 -29.26 12.95 0.67
CA LEU A 117 -29.55 12.10 1.85
C LEU A 117 -28.57 12.34 3.00
N SER A 118 -27.28 12.38 2.71
CA SER A 118 -26.24 12.59 3.72
C SER A 118 -26.38 13.98 4.35
N GLN A 119 -26.64 15.00 3.54
CA GLN A 119 -26.84 16.37 4.00
C GLN A 119 -28.17 16.55 4.75
N TYR A 120 -29.24 15.89 4.32
CA TYR A 120 -30.53 15.88 5.00
C TYR A 120 -30.43 15.29 6.41
N ILE A 121 -29.70 14.17 6.55
CA ILE A 121 -29.43 13.57 7.86
C ILE A 121 -28.55 14.50 8.70
N THR A 122 -27.50 15.08 8.11
CA THR A 122 -26.52 15.90 8.83
C THR A 122 -27.08 17.24 9.30
N LEU A 123 -27.87 17.91 8.45
CA LEU A 123 -28.40 19.26 8.69
C LEU A 123 -29.81 19.23 9.28
N GLY A 124 -30.60 18.19 8.96
CA GLY A 124 -32.04 18.14 9.27
C GLY A 124 -32.44 17.16 10.38
N LYS A 125 -31.53 16.32 10.88
CA LYS A 125 -31.82 15.28 11.89
C LYS A 125 -30.86 15.35 13.08
N LYS A 126 -31.30 14.81 14.21
CA LYS A 126 -30.53 14.67 15.46
C LYS A 126 -30.38 13.20 15.84
N PHE A 127 -29.40 12.92 16.71
CA PHE A 127 -29.31 11.63 17.37
C PHE A 127 -30.67 11.23 17.98
N GLY A 128 -31.09 9.98 17.75
CA GLY A 128 -32.37 9.48 18.23
C GLY A 128 -33.57 9.81 17.34
N ASP A 129 -33.39 10.62 16.29
CA ASP A 129 -34.46 10.87 15.33
C ASP A 129 -34.74 9.62 14.49
N PRO A 130 -36.02 9.37 14.15
CA PRO A 130 -36.36 8.31 13.23
C PRO A 130 -35.98 8.68 11.79
N ILE A 131 -35.62 7.65 11.03
CA ILE A 131 -35.51 7.70 9.58
C ILE A 131 -36.27 6.52 8.98
N SER A 132 -37.04 6.80 7.94
CA SER A 132 -37.74 5.82 7.12
C SER A 132 -37.14 5.78 5.73
N LEU A 133 -36.90 4.58 5.21
CA LEU A 133 -36.27 4.34 3.91
C LEU A 133 -37.13 3.39 3.09
N LYS A 134 -37.37 3.75 1.83
CA LYS A 134 -37.92 2.85 0.82
C LYS A 134 -36.77 2.37 -0.06
N VAL A 135 -36.59 1.06 -0.10
CA VAL A 135 -35.40 0.42 -0.65
C VAL A 135 -35.80 -0.65 -1.66
N LEU A 136 -35.16 -0.63 -2.82
CA LEU A 136 -35.23 -1.70 -3.80
C LEU A 136 -34.12 -2.70 -3.49
N ARG A 137 -34.51 -3.95 -3.27
CA ARG A 137 -33.58 -5.07 -3.13
C ARG A 137 -33.77 -6.03 -4.29
N GLN A 138 -32.74 -6.21 -5.10
CA GLN A 138 -32.75 -7.21 -6.15
C GLN A 138 -32.38 -8.57 -5.57
N THR A 139 -33.21 -9.56 -5.87
CA THR A 139 -32.95 -10.97 -5.55
C THR A 139 -32.94 -11.76 -6.85
N SER A 140 -31.97 -12.65 -7.02
CA SER A 140 -31.85 -13.47 -8.24
C SER A 140 -32.10 -14.92 -7.86
N ALA A 141 -33.11 -15.55 -8.43
CA ALA A 141 -33.29 -17.00 -8.34
C ALA A 141 -32.67 -17.65 -9.57
N ILE A 142 -31.64 -18.48 -9.37
CA ILE A 142 -30.91 -19.10 -10.47
C ILE A 142 -31.34 -20.57 -10.57
N GLN A 143 -31.90 -20.96 -11.71
CA GLN A 143 -32.27 -22.33 -12.01
C GLN A 143 -31.33 -22.87 -13.09
N VAL A 144 -30.75 -24.03 -12.87
CA VAL A 144 -29.93 -24.72 -13.88
C VAL A 144 -30.57 -26.05 -14.22
N SER A 145 -30.72 -26.32 -15.51
CA SER A 145 -31.28 -27.56 -16.04
C SER A 145 -30.35 -28.15 -17.10
N GLY A 146 -30.12 -29.47 -17.06
CA GLY A 146 -29.18 -30.13 -17.98
C GLY A 146 -28.66 -31.49 -17.51
N ARG A 147 -28.79 -31.81 -16.21
CA ARG A 147 -28.75 -33.20 -15.71
C ARG A 147 -30.19 -33.65 -15.45
N ALA A 148 -30.42 -34.93 -15.12
CA ALA A 148 -31.75 -35.52 -14.92
C ALA A 148 -32.67 -34.84 -13.87
N ALA A 149 -32.27 -33.68 -13.32
CA ALA A 149 -33.04 -32.80 -12.47
C ALA A 149 -32.70 -31.31 -12.71
N THR A 150 -33.66 -30.44 -12.46
CA THR A 150 -33.46 -28.98 -12.32
C THR A 150 -32.91 -28.69 -10.93
N ILE A 151 -31.83 -27.93 -10.85
CA ILE A 151 -31.20 -27.52 -9.60
C ILE A 151 -31.48 -26.02 -9.39
N GLN A 152 -31.91 -25.66 -8.18
CA GLN A 152 -31.99 -24.27 -7.75
C GLN A 152 -30.67 -23.90 -7.10
N LEU A 153 -30.02 -22.87 -7.61
CA LEU A 153 -28.80 -22.32 -7.05
C LEU A 153 -29.12 -21.09 -6.23
N LYS A 154 -28.41 -20.94 -5.11
CA LYS A 154 -28.66 -19.85 -4.16
C LYS A 154 -28.06 -18.53 -4.61
N ASN A 155 -27.00 -18.56 -5.41
CA ASN A 155 -26.25 -17.40 -5.86
C ASN A 155 -25.44 -17.71 -7.13
N LYS A 156 -24.79 -16.67 -7.68
CA LYS A 156 -23.96 -16.75 -8.90
C LYS A 156 -22.69 -17.62 -8.70
N LYS A 157 -22.14 -17.68 -7.48
CA LYS A 157 -20.94 -18.46 -7.13
C LYS A 157 -21.16 -19.97 -7.29
N GLU A 158 -22.33 -20.47 -6.88
CA GLU A 158 -22.71 -21.87 -7.12
C GLU A 158 -22.86 -22.19 -8.62
N LEU A 159 -23.24 -21.20 -9.44
CA LEU A 159 -23.32 -21.34 -10.89
C LEU A 159 -21.92 -21.41 -11.51
N GLU A 160 -21.02 -20.53 -11.09
CA GLU A 160 -19.62 -20.51 -11.57
C GLU A 160 -18.89 -21.82 -11.24
N LYS A 161 -18.96 -22.30 -9.99
CA LYS A 161 -18.42 -23.61 -9.59
C LYS A 161 -19.01 -24.78 -10.38
N LEU A 162 -20.25 -24.65 -10.84
CA LEU A 162 -20.93 -25.68 -11.64
C LEU A 162 -20.50 -25.62 -13.12
N LEU A 163 -20.21 -24.43 -13.65
CA LEU A 163 -19.67 -24.21 -14.99
C LEU A 163 -18.21 -24.67 -15.10
N GLU A 164 -17.38 -24.44 -14.07
CA GLU A 164 -15.97 -24.90 -14.03
C GLU A 164 -15.83 -26.42 -14.09
N LYS A 165 -16.83 -27.14 -13.56
CA LYS A 165 -16.87 -28.61 -13.54
C LYS A 165 -17.58 -29.21 -14.76
N GLN A 166 -17.93 -28.38 -15.74
CA GLN A 166 -18.67 -28.80 -16.93
C GLN A 166 -17.72 -29.41 -17.98
N SER A 167 -18.08 -30.57 -18.50
CA SER A 167 -17.37 -31.15 -19.65
C SER A 167 -17.69 -30.37 -20.94
N SER A 168 -16.76 -30.33 -21.90
CA SER A 168 -16.88 -29.56 -23.16
C SER A 168 -18.12 -29.91 -24.00
N ASP A 169 -18.76 -31.05 -23.71
CA ASP A 169 -19.83 -31.64 -24.52
C ASP A 169 -21.21 -31.49 -23.84
N GLU A 170 -21.24 -31.04 -22.58
CA GLU A 170 -22.46 -30.86 -21.79
C GLU A 170 -23.15 -29.54 -22.15
N LYS A 171 -24.49 -29.55 -22.24
CA LYS A 171 -25.30 -28.34 -22.41
C LYS A 171 -26.13 -28.07 -21.15
N LEU A 172 -25.88 -26.93 -20.52
CA LEU A 172 -26.65 -26.43 -19.40
C LEU A 172 -27.56 -25.28 -19.86
N THR A 173 -28.81 -25.29 -19.40
CA THR A 173 -29.72 -24.16 -19.53
C THR A 173 -29.84 -23.48 -18.18
N VAL A 174 -29.41 -22.23 -18.12
CA VAL A 174 -29.47 -21.38 -16.92
C VAL A 174 -30.61 -20.39 -17.09
N ILE A 175 -31.52 -20.35 -16.13
CA ILE A 175 -32.58 -19.36 -16.03
C ILE A 175 -32.29 -18.52 -14.79
N ILE A 176 -32.06 -17.23 -14.97
CA ILE A 176 -31.89 -16.28 -13.87
C ILE A 176 -33.17 -15.45 -13.80
N ASP A 177 -33.93 -15.62 -12.73
CA ASP A 177 -35.16 -14.88 -12.44
C ASP A 177 -34.84 -13.76 -11.44
N ASN A 178 -34.65 -12.55 -11.97
CA ASN A 178 -34.38 -11.35 -11.17
C ASN A 178 -35.70 -10.76 -10.66
N LYS A 179 -35.88 -10.73 -9.34
CA LYS A 179 -37.03 -10.13 -8.67
C LYS A 179 -36.58 -8.92 -7.86
N ILE A 180 -37.20 -7.78 -8.15
CA ILE A 180 -37.06 -6.56 -7.35
C ILE A 180 -38.11 -6.61 -6.24
N GLN A 181 -37.66 -6.47 -5.00
CA GLN A 181 -38.53 -6.32 -3.83
C GLN A 181 -38.45 -4.89 -3.33
N VAL A 182 -39.60 -4.27 -3.10
CA VAL A 182 -39.69 -2.97 -2.42
C VAL A 182 -39.80 -3.23 -0.92
N LEU A 183 -38.78 -2.83 -0.18
CA LEU A 183 -38.69 -2.97 1.27
C LEU A 183 -38.80 -1.59 1.91
N ASN A 184 -39.51 -1.53 3.04
CA ASN A 184 -39.58 -0.31 3.85
C ASN A 184 -38.86 -0.59 5.16
N PHE A 185 -37.87 0.24 5.48
CA PHE A 185 -37.13 0.18 6.71
C PHE A 185 -37.41 1.42 7.54
N THR A 186 -37.57 1.24 8.85
CA THR A 186 -37.62 2.35 9.80
C THR A 186 -36.58 2.08 10.86
N GLY A 187 -35.70 3.05 11.11
CA GLY A 187 -34.66 2.96 12.12
C GLY A 187 -34.57 4.24 12.93
N ILE A 188 -33.87 4.15 14.06
CA ILE A 188 -33.51 5.30 14.87
C ILE A 188 -32.06 5.64 14.54
N LEU A 189 -31.81 6.87 14.10
CA LEU A 189 -30.47 7.34 13.77
C LEU A 189 -29.59 7.31 15.02
N GLY A 190 -28.50 6.55 14.92
CA GLY A 190 -27.52 6.40 15.97
C GLY A 190 -26.56 7.58 15.98
N GLN A 191 -25.64 7.54 16.93
CA GLN A 191 -24.45 8.38 16.89
C GLN A 191 -23.40 7.57 16.14
N ARG A 192 -22.52 8.23 15.37
CA ARG A 192 -21.28 7.58 14.96
C ARG A 192 -20.59 7.18 16.25
N GLN A 193 -20.49 5.88 16.54
CA GLN A 193 -19.75 5.45 17.71
C GLN A 193 -18.32 5.96 17.52
N LYS A 194 -17.92 6.94 18.33
CA LYS A 194 -16.51 7.18 18.52
C LYS A 194 -15.98 5.86 19.09
N PRO A 195 -14.92 5.30 18.52
CA PRO A 195 -14.15 4.28 19.23
C PRO A 195 -13.95 4.81 20.65
N GLY A 196 -14.28 4.01 21.67
CA GLY A 196 -14.17 4.49 23.05
C GLY A 196 -12.78 5.08 23.25
N GLU A 197 -12.66 6.20 23.98
CA GLU A 197 -11.37 6.81 24.30
C GLU A 197 -10.43 5.71 24.82
N GLN A 198 -9.57 5.20 23.93
CA GLN A 198 -8.40 4.48 24.37
C GLN A 198 -7.47 5.55 24.92
N ASP A 199 -6.95 5.31 26.13
CA ASP A 199 -5.81 6.07 26.65
C ASP A 199 -4.59 5.72 25.78
N LEU A 200 -4.54 6.28 24.58
CA LEU A 200 -3.42 6.12 23.67
C LEU A 200 -2.23 6.87 24.27
N PRO A 201 -1.01 6.29 24.21
CA PRO A 201 0.16 6.97 24.72
C PRO A 201 0.36 8.31 23.98
N PRO A 202 0.78 9.38 24.68
CA PRO A 202 1.14 10.63 24.06
C PRO A 202 2.40 10.46 23.20
N ASN A 203 2.61 11.32 22.21
CA ASN A 203 3.74 11.21 21.26
C ASN A 203 5.12 11.11 21.93
N LYS A 204 5.34 11.86 23.03
CA LYS A 204 6.59 11.81 23.81
C LYS A 204 6.88 10.45 24.45
N ASP A 205 5.86 9.62 24.66
CA ASP A 205 6.02 8.27 25.22
C ASP A 205 6.24 7.23 24.10
N LEU A 206 5.85 7.56 22.85
CA LEU A 206 6.09 6.73 21.67
C LEU A 206 7.54 6.86 21.20
N PHE A 207 8.00 8.09 20.97
CA PHE A 207 9.36 8.41 20.50
C PHE A 207 9.90 9.65 21.24
N PRO A 208 10.37 9.50 22.49
CA PRO A 208 10.89 10.61 23.30
C PRO A 208 12.07 11.33 22.63
N GLU A 209 12.87 10.63 21.83
CA GLU A 209 14.00 11.19 21.08
C GLU A 209 13.59 12.30 20.11
N TYR A 210 12.34 12.30 19.63
CA TYR A 210 11.84 13.25 18.64
C TYR A 210 11.03 14.42 19.22
N GLU A 211 10.75 14.41 20.52
CA GLU A 211 9.97 15.46 21.19
C GLU A 211 10.60 16.85 20.97
N ILE A 212 11.92 16.95 21.11
CA ILE A 212 12.66 18.22 21.04
C ILE A 212 13.22 18.56 19.65
N VAL A 213 12.99 17.71 18.63
CA VAL A 213 13.49 17.97 17.28
C VAL A 213 12.85 19.26 16.74
N ALA A 214 13.65 20.28 16.52
CA ALA A 214 13.23 21.52 15.90
C ALA A 214 14.16 21.80 14.72
N THR A 215 13.59 21.97 13.54
CA THR A 215 14.33 22.34 12.32
C THR A 215 13.98 23.77 11.93
N PRO A 216 14.85 24.46 11.18
CA PRO A 216 14.51 25.77 10.61
C PRO A 216 13.19 25.76 9.83
N HIS A 217 12.90 24.69 9.09
CA HIS A 217 11.63 24.49 8.40
C HIS A 217 10.41 24.47 9.35
N ILE A 218 10.50 23.73 10.47
CA ILE A 218 9.42 23.70 11.47
C ILE A 218 9.21 25.08 12.09
N GLU A 219 10.30 25.77 12.45
CA GLU A 219 10.22 27.11 13.01
C GLU A 219 9.56 28.09 12.03
N PHE A 220 9.96 28.04 10.76
CA PHE A 220 9.42 28.90 9.71
C PHE A 220 7.93 28.62 9.45
N MET A 221 7.51 27.36 9.35
CA MET A 221 6.09 27.00 9.19
C MET A 221 5.23 27.48 10.36
N ASN A 222 5.74 27.42 11.60
CA ASN A 222 5.03 27.99 12.75
C ASN A 222 4.89 29.52 12.64
N ARG A 223 5.94 30.24 12.21
CA ARG A 223 5.88 31.69 11.96
C ARG A 223 4.86 32.04 10.88
N LEU A 224 4.76 31.23 9.82
CA LEU A 224 3.75 31.40 8.77
C LEU A 224 2.32 31.20 9.29
N LEU A 225 2.09 30.18 10.13
CA LEU A 225 0.79 29.96 10.78
C LEU A 225 0.37 31.15 11.63
N ASP A 226 1.30 31.73 12.39
CA ASP A 226 1.03 32.91 13.22
C ASP A 226 0.75 34.16 12.35
N HIS A 227 1.57 34.39 11.32
CA HIS A 227 1.45 35.55 10.44
C HIS A 227 0.10 35.60 9.70
N TYR A 228 -0.38 34.46 9.21
CA TYR A 228 -1.66 34.35 8.50
C TYR A 228 -2.85 33.99 9.41
N GLU A 229 -2.65 33.98 10.73
CA GLU A 229 -3.68 33.65 11.74
C GLU A 229 -4.33 32.26 11.54
N LEU A 230 -3.57 31.27 11.06
CA LEU A 230 -4.03 29.92 10.70
C LEU A 230 -3.94 28.89 11.85
N GLN A 231 -3.61 29.34 13.07
CA GLN A 231 -3.48 28.45 14.22
C GLN A 231 -4.76 27.64 14.51
N ASN A 232 -5.94 28.21 14.27
CA ASN A 232 -7.20 27.49 14.48
C ASN A 232 -7.38 26.36 13.48
N GLN A 233 -7.03 26.56 12.21
CA GLN A 233 -7.09 25.56 11.16
C GLN A 233 -6.09 24.43 11.42
N TYR A 234 -4.88 24.78 11.86
CA TYR A 234 -3.89 23.80 12.28
C TYR A 234 -4.42 22.94 13.44
N GLN A 235 -4.97 23.55 14.49
CA GLN A 235 -5.53 22.81 15.63
C GLN A 235 -6.77 21.97 15.25
N ASP A 236 -7.61 22.41 14.30
CA ASP A 236 -8.70 21.59 13.76
C ASP A 236 -8.17 20.32 13.08
N ILE A 237 -7.11 20.42 12.27
CA ILE A 237 -6.47 19.26 11.64
C ILE A 237 -5.85 18.33 12.69
N ILE A 238 -5.07 18.85 13.64
CA ILE A 238 -4.45 18.03 14.70
C ILE A 238 -5.51 17.32 15.55
N SER A 239 -6.62 18.00 15.85
CA SER A 239 -7.76 17.39 16.56
C SER A 239 -8.34 16.22 15.76
N ARG A 240 -8.51 16.37 14.44
CA ARG A 240 -9.04 15.31 13.56
C ARG A 240 -8.09 14.14 13.42
N TYR A 241 -6.79 14.38 13.26
CA TYR A 241 -5.78 13.31 13.23
C TYR A 241 -5.77 12.56 14.56
N SER A 242 -5.85 13.27 15.68
CA SER A 242 -5.96 12.66 17.01
C SER A 242 -7.24 11.83 17.15
N GLU A 243 -8.37 12.29 16.63
CA GLU A 243 -9.63 11.54 16.62
C GLU A 243 -9.58 10.30 15.72
N ASP A 244 -8.93 10.38 14.57
CA ASP A 244 -8.80 9.26 13.64
C ASP A 244 -7.91 8.14 14.19
N GLU A 245 -6.98 8.47 15.08
CA GLU A 245 -6.16 7.49 15.81
C GLU A 245 -6.91 6.76 16.95
N LEU A 246 -8.14 7.16 17.32
CA LEU A 246 -8.84 6.60 18.49
C LEU A 246 -9.31 5.15 18.31
N TRP A 247 -9.42 4.67 17.06
CA TRP A 247 -9.60 3.24 16.80
C TRP A 247 -8.25 2.59 16.51
N ASP A 248 -8.12 1.33 16.90
CA ASP A 248 -6.92 0.54 16.68
C ASP A 248 -7.32 -0.82 16.11
N ASP A 249 -6.63 -1.26 15.06
CA ASP A 249 -6.81 -2.56 14.41
C ASP A 249 -5.72 -3.57 14.79
N VAL A 250 -4.98 -3.33 15.88
CA VAL A 250 -3.87 -4.13 16.42
C VAL A 250 -2.58 -4.03 15.61
N PHE A 251 -2.65 -3.65 14.33
CA PHE A 251 -1.51 -3.52 13.43
C PHE A 251 -1.10 -2.07 13.14
N ARG A 252 -1.71 -1.10 13.81
CA ARG A 252 -1.32 0.31 13.76
C ARG A 252 0.12 0.48 14.25
N LEU A 253 1.03 0.87 13.36
CA LEU A 253 2.43 1.15 13.71
C LEU A 253 2.55 2.41 14.57
N LYS A 254 3.41 2.37 15.59
CA LYS A 254 3.67 3.51 16.46
C LYS A 254 4.25 4.68 15.69
N LEU A 255 5.15 4.43 14.72
CA LEU A 255 5.74 5.47 13.89
C LEU A 255 4.67 6.25 13.13
N PHE A 256 3.73 5.54 12.49
CA PHE A 256 2.61 6.19 11.81
C PHE A 256 1.81 7.07 12.77
N ARG A 257 1.41 6.51 13.93
CA ARG A 257 0.65 7.24 14.95
C ARG A 257 1.38 8.50 15.43
N TYR A 258 2.69 8.42 15.62
CA TYR A 258 3.50 9.55 16.03
C TYR A 258 3.46 10.67 14.97
N LEU A 259 3.78 10.33 13.72
CA LEU A 259 3.83 11.28 12.61
C LEU A 259 2.44 11.86 12.29
N HIS A 260 1.39 11.04 12.36
CA HIS A 260 0.03 11.50 12.13
C HIS A 260 -0.44 12.50 13.17
N ARG A 261 0.03 12.39 14.42
CA ARG A 261 -0.30 13.34 15.50
C ARG A 261 0.58 14.58 15.54
N ASP A 262 1.73 14.55 14.88
CA ASP A 262 2.66 15.67 14.77
C ASP A 262 3.23 15.74 13.34
N PRO A 263 2.42 16.21 12.36
CA PRO A 263 2.76 16.17 10.95
C PRO A 263 4.02 16.96 10.59
N PHE A 264 4.40 17.96 11.38
CA PHE A 264 5.64 18.73 11.20
C PHE A 264 6.90 17.89 11.42
N LYS A 265 6.77 16.71 12.05
CA LYS A 265 7.88 15.77 12.25
C LYS A 265 8.08 14.80 11.10
N LEU A 266 7.20 14.79 10.09
CA LEU A 266 7.26 13.87 8.95
C LEU A 266 8.65 13.85 8.30
N VAL A 267 9.11 15.00 7.81
CA VAL A 267 10.38 15.11 7.10
C VAL A 267 11.58 14.73 7.98
N PRO A 268 11.86 15.37 9.13
CA PRO A 268 13.09 15.11 9.87
C PRO A 268 13.17 13.70 10.47
N VAL A 269 12.04 13.10 10.84
CA VAL A 269 12.04 11.74 11.39
C VAL A 269 12.27 10.70 10.30
N ILE A 270 11.63 10.84 9.15
CA ILE A 270 11.84 9.93 8.02
C ILE A 270 13.26 10.07 7.47
N GLU A 271 13.78 11.29 7.37
CA GLU A 271 15.17 11.54 6.97
C GLU A 271 16.17 10.80 7.89
N GLU A 272 16.06 10.94 9.21
CA GLU A 272 16.95 10.23 10.14
C GLU A 272 16.84 8.71 10.00
N ARG A 273 15.61 8.17 9.95
CA ARG A 273 15.35 6.72 9.89
C ARG A 273 15.86 6.12 8.58
N THR A 274 15.60 6.76 7.45
CA THR A 274 16.10 6.31 6.15
C THR A 274 17.61 6.39 6.07
N SER A 275 18.24 7.39 6.68
CA SER A 275 19.71 7.49 6.73
C SER A 275 20.35 6.30 7.46
N LYS A 276 19.77 5.84 8.58
CA LYS A 276 20.26 4.65 9.31
C LYS A 276 20.10 3.36 8.52
N ILE A 277 18.99 3.23 7.79
CA ILE A 277 18.72 2.07 6.93
C ILE A 277 19.67 2.05 5.75
N ALA A 278 19.89 3.20 5.09
CA ALA A 278 20.87 3.33 4.02
C ALA A 278 22.30 3.08 4.50
N GLU A 279 22.68 3.53 5.70
CA GLU A 279 23.98 3.19 6.31
C GLU A 279 24.13 1.67 6.50
N SER A 280 23.08 1.01 6.99
CA SER A 280 23.05 -0.47 7.13
C SER A 280 23.14 -1.19 5.77
N GLY A 281 22.49 -0.63 4.74
CA GLY A 281 22.56 -1.10 3.36
C GLY A 281 23.97 -0.99 2.79
N ASN A 282 24.66 0.13 3.02
CA ASN A 282 26.04 0.36 2.63
C ASN A 282 27.05 -0.56 3.34
N HIS A 283 26.73 -1.01 4.56
CA HIS A 283 27.51 -2.04 5.26
C HIS A 283 27.28 -3.45 4.70
N LEU A 284 26.34 -3.63 3.77
CA LEU A 284 25.95 -4.91 3.18
C LEU A 284 25.53 -5.95 4.23
N SER A 285 24.86 -5.48 5.30
CA SER A 285 24.56 -6.28 6.48
C SER A 285 23.05 -6.52 6.62
N PHE A 286 22.60 -7.72 6.23
CA PHE A 286 21.23 -8.15 6.51
C PHE A 286 20.91 -8.16 8.01
N ASN A 287 21.90 -8.38 8.88
CA ASN A 287 21.68 -8.32 10.32
C ASN A 287 21.25 -6.92 10.76
N GLU A 288 21.95 -5.87 10.29
CA GLU A 288 21.62 -4.48 10.62
C GLU A 288 20.27 -4.09 10.01
N LEU A 289 20.03 -4.43 8.73
CA LEU A 289 18.75 -4.18 8.05
C LEU A 289 17.56 -4.85 8.74
N LEU A 290 17.72 -6.10 9.21
CA LEU A 290 16.67 -6.81 9.96
C LEU A 290 16.42 -6.18 11.33
N HIS A 291 17.45 -5.61 11.97
CA HIS A 291 17.30 -4.89 13.23
C HIS A 291 16.52 -3.59 13.07
N GLU A 292 16.89 -2.76 12.09
CA GLU A 292 16.17 -1.53 11.77
C GLU A 292 14.73 -1.85 11.31
N GLY A 293 14.57 -2.90 10.50
CA GLY A 293 13.26 -3.30 10.02
C GLY A 293 12.33 -3.84 11.11
N ALA A 294 12.87 -4.54 12.11
CA ALA A 294 12.10 -4.96 13.28
C ALA A 294 11.64 -3.76 14.11
N ASP A 295 12.50 -2.76 14.32
CA ASP A 295 12.18 -1.52 15.07
C ASP A 295 11.02 -0.77 14.39
N LEU A 296 11.10 -0.58 13.07
CA LEU A 296 10.05 0.05 12.26
C LEU A 296 8.69 -0.66 12.37
N LEU A 297 8.69 -1.97 12.60
CA LEU A 297 7.48 -2.78 12.76
C LEU A 297 7.05 -2.97 14.22
N ASP A 298 7.61 -2.22 15.16
CA ASP A 298 7.35 -2.32 16.60
C ASP A 298 7.73 -3.67 17.22
N ILE A 299 8.75 -4.34 16.67
CA ILE A 299 9.21 -5.66 17.10
C ILE A 299 10.54 -5.51 17.83
N THR A 300 10.55 -5.88 19.11
CA THR A 300 11.79 -5.95 19.88
C THR A 300 12.47 -7.30 19.68
N ILE A 301 13.66 -7.29 19.10
CA ILE A 301 14.52 -8.45 18.94
C ILE A 301 15.83 -8.26 19.70
N SER A 302 16.40 -9.38 20.17
CA SER A 302 17.70 -9.42 20.85
C SER A 302 18.72 -10.06 19.91
N SER A 303 19.85 -9.40 19.71
CA SER A 303 20.98 -9.96 18.97
C SER A 303 21.68 -11.04 19.80
N ASN A 304 21.90 -12.21 19.22
CA ASN A 304 22.94 -13.12 19.69
C ASN A 304 23.96 -13.22 18.56
N SER A 305 25.17 -12.68 18.77
CA SER A 305 26.27 -12.95 17.85
C SER A 305 26.62 -14.43 17.96
N ILE A 306 26.52 -15.15 16.86
CA ILE A 306 27.09 -16.49 16.74
C ILE A 306 28.46 -16.27 16.10
N ASP A 307 29.52 -16.32 16.90
CA ASP A 307 30.88 -16.16 16.38
C ASP A 307 31.13 -17.19 15.28
N SER A 308 31.44 -16.70 14.09
CA SER A 308 31.94 -17.51 12.99
C SER A 308 33.48 -17.57 13.10
N ASP A 309 34.00 -18.75 13.43
CA ASP A 309 35.43 -19.01 13.30
C ASP A 309 35.81 -19.13 11.81
N LEU A 310 37.08 -18.85 11.46
CA LEU A 310 37.67 -19.11 10.15
C LEU A 310 38.59 -20.36 10.21
N PRO A 311 38.02 -21.58 10.25
CA PRO A 311 38.79 -22.81 10.37
C PRO A 311 39.56 -23.11 9.09
N LEU A 312 40.66 -23.87 9.21
CA LEU A 312 41.51 -24.29 8.08
C LEU A 312 41.03 -25.59 7.40
N GLN A 313 39.87 -26.12 7.78
CA GLN A 313 39.32 -27.41 7.31
C GLN A 313 37.84 -27.24 7.00
N SER A 314 37.29 -28.06 6.09
CA SER A 314 35.87 -27.93 5.68
C SER A 314 34.88 -28.33 6.76
N GLN A 315 35.16 -29.37 7.56
CA GLN A 315 34.17 -29.95 8.48
C GLN A 315 33.53 -28.94 9.44
N PRO A 316 34.27 -28.02 10.10
CA PRO A 316 33.63 -27.06 11.00
C PRO A 316 32.73 -26.06 10.27
N TYR A 317 33.02 -25.71 9.00
CA TYR A 317 32.07 -24.93 8.19
C TYR A 317 30.77 -25.70 7.93
N LEU A 318 30.87 -26.97 7.56
CA LEU A 318 29.69 -27.83 7.29
C LEU A 318 28.83 -28.00 8.55
N ASP A 319 29.47 -28.15 9.71
CA ASP A 319 28.80 -28.24 11.00
C ASP A 319 28.11 -26.93 11.36
N TYR A 320 28.76 -25.78 11.11
CA TYR A 320 28.19 -24.46 11.31
C TYR A 320 26.95 -24.20 10.43
N ILE A 321 27.01 -24.55 9.14
CA ILE A 321 25.87 -24.45 8.22
C ILE A 321 24.67 -25.25 8.79
N LEU A 322 24.90 -26.48 9.23
CA LEU A 322 23.83 -27.32 9.80
C LEU A 322 23.29 -26.74 11.11
N GLU A 323 24.13 -26.17 11.97
CA GLU A 323 23.70 -25.50 13.20
C GLU A 323 22.78 -24.33 12.87
N ILE A 324 23.23 -23.40 12.02
CA ILE A 324 22.48 -22.20 11.62
C ILE A 324 21.12 -22.56 11.04
N ILE A 325 21.06 -23.46 10.07
CA ILE A 325 19.79 -23.85 9.41
C ILE A 325 18.82 -24.47 10.41
N ASN A 326 19.31 -25.37 11.27
CA ASN A 326 18.46 -26.03 12.26
C ASN A 326 17.95 -25.05 13.31
N THR A 327 18.79 -24.11 13.76
CA THR A 327 18.41 -23.09 14.73
C THR A 327 17.43 -22.08 14.12
N ALA A 328 17.64 -21.65 12.88
CA ALA A 328 16.69 -20.81 12.14
C ALA A 328 15.32 -21.49 12.03
N LEU A 329 15.28 -22.78 11.69
CA LEU A 329 14.05 -23.58 11.65
C LEU A 329 13.35 -23.63 13.01
N GLU A 330 14.09 -23.84 14.10
CA GLU A 330 13.53 -23.87 15.46
C GLU A 330 12.90 -22.53 15.86
N TYR A 331 13.50 -21.40 15.48
CA TYR A 331 12.90 -20.08 15.69
C TYR A 331 11.65 -19.86 14.85
N ARG A 332 11.66 -20.24 13.57
CA ARG A 332 10.46 -20.20 12.74
C ARG A 332 9.34 -21.04 13.36
N GLN A 333 9.64 -22.24 13.84
CA GLN A 333 8.61 -23.11 14.43
C GLN A 333 8.03 -22.49 15.71
N LYS A 334 8.84 -21.79 16.50
CA LYS A 334 8.35 -21.00 17.63
C LYS A 334 7.44 -19.86 17.19
N ALA A 335 7.78 -19.16 16.09
CA ALA A 335 6.98 -18.06 15.56
C ALA A 335 5.53 -18.47 15.24
N PHE A 336 5.33 -19.71 14.79
CA PHE A 336 4.02 -20.25 14.40
C PHE A 336 3.39 -21.19 15.44
N MET A 337 3.98 -21.36 16.63
CA MET A 337 3.55 -22.37 17.60
C MET A 337 2.13 -22.16 18.16
N GLN A 338 1.60 -20.93 18.08
CA GLN A 338 0.23 -20.62 18.51
C GLN A 338 -0.83 -20.94 17.46
N LEU A 339 -0.43 -21.29 16.24
CA LEU A 339 -1.30 -21.70 15.15
C LEU A 339 -1.35 -23.24 15.08
N SER A 340 -2.55 -23.79 14.91
CA SER A 340 -2.72 -25.21 14.61
C SER A 340 -2.34 -25.52 13.16
N GLU A 341 -2.06 -26.80 12.85
CA GLU A 341 -1.78 -27.25 11.48
C GLU A 341 -2.93 -26.90 10.51
N GLU A 342 -4.19 -26.97 10.96
CA GLU A 342 -5.37 -26.59 10.18
C GLU A 342 -5.40 -25.08 9.89
N GLU A 343 -5.02 -24.24 10.85
CA GLU A 343 -4.94 -22.79 10.66
C GLU A 343 -3.79 -22.39 9.73
N VAL A 344 -2.64 -23.08 9.80
CA VAL A 344 -1.53 -22.86 8.85
C VAL A 344 -1.96 -23.26 7.45
N GLY A 345 -2.56 -24.44 7.27
CA GLY A 345 -3.08 -24.87 5.96
C GLY A 345 -4.16 -23.92 5.42
N TYR A 346 -5.01 -23.37 6.31
CA TYR A 346 -5.97 -22.34 5.93
C TYR A 346 -5.29 -21.07 5.39
N LEU A 347 -4.21 -20.59 6.01
CA LEU A 347 -3.44 -19.45 5.48
C LEU A 347 -2.84 -19.78 4.10
N GLU A 348 -2.20 -20.94 3.96
CA GLU A 348 -1.60 -21.38 2.68
C GLU A 348 -2.63 -21.40 1.53
N GLU A 349 -3.86 -21.83 1.81
CA GLU A 349 -4.92 -21.89 0.81
C GLU A 349 -5.54 -20.52 0.48
N GLN A 350 -5.73 -19.65 1.48
CA GLN A 350 -6.56 -18.45 1.33
C GLN A 350 -5.79 -17.19 0.94
N LEU A 351 -4.46 -17.16 1.15
CA LEU A 351 -3.65 -15.99 0.84
C LEU A 351 -3.67 -15.62 -0.64
N ASN A 352 -3.67 -16.60 -1.55
CA ASN A 352 -3.75 -16.34 -2.98
C ASN A 352 -5.03 -15.57 -3.36
N GLU A 353 -6.19 -16.01 -2.86
CA GLU A 353 -7.47 -15.33 -3.14
C GLU A 353 -7.54 -13.93 -2.52
N LEU A 354 -6.93 -13.73 -1.34
CA LEU A 354 -6.80 -12.40 -0.73
C LEU A 354 -6.04 -11.45 -1.66
N PHE A 355 -4.86 -11.85 -2.13
CA PHE A 355 -4.01 -10.98 -2.93
C PHE A 355 -4.49 -10.83 -4.37
N ASP A 356 -5.12 -11.83 -4.97
CA ASP A 356 -5.79 -11.69 -6.27
C ASP A 356 -6.79 -10.51 -6.21
N ARG A 357 -7.67 -10.50 -5.21
CA ARG A 357 -8.65 -9.42 -5.02
C ARG A 357 -7.99 -8.07 -4.74
N PHE A 358 -6.97 -8.07 -3.89
CA PHE A 358 -6.26 -6.86 -3.53
C PHE A 358 -5.55 -6.24 -4.76
N SER A 359 -4.92 -7.08 -5.57
CA SER A 359 -4.22 -6.70 -6.79
C SER A 359 -5.13 -5.99 -7.79
N GLU A 360 -6.42 -6.35 -7.83
CA GLU A 360 -7.40 -5.75 -8.74
C GLU A 360 -7.92 -4.40 -8.23
N SER A 361 -8.33 -4.31 -6.96
CA SER A 361 -9.20 -3.21 -6.51
C SER A 361 -8.77 -2.44 -5.26
N TYR A 362 -7.69 -2.84 -4.58
CA TYR A 362 -7.31 -2.41 -3.21
C TYR A 362 -8.30 -2.79 -2.10
N TYR A 363 -9.52 -3.23 -2.45
CA TYR A 363 -10.48 -3.79 -1.52
C TYR A 363 -10.36 -5.31 -1.53
N ILE A 364 -10.31 -5.90 -0.34
CA ILE A 364 -10.23 -7.35 -0.17
C ILE A 364 -11.62 -8.01 -0.07
N GLU A 365 -12.69 -7.22 0.03
CA GLU A 365 -14.07 -7.68 0.13
C GLU A 365 -14.85 -7.44 -1.17
N ARG A 366 -15.68 -8.41 -1.56
CA ARG A 366 -16.69 -8.22 -2.61
C ARG A 366 -17.97 -7.63 -2.01
N PRO A 367 -18.54 -6.56 -2.59
CA PRO A 367 -19.76 -5.95 -2.06
C PRO A 367 -20.89 -6.98 -1.88
N GLY A 368 -21.31 -7.20 -0.63
CA GLY A 368 -22.42 -8.08 -0.26
C GLY A 368 -22.07 -9.55 -0.05
N ASP A 369 -20.78 -9.93 -0.05
CA ASP A 369 -20.32 -11.29 0.22
C ASP A 369 -19.86 -11.45 1.69
N LEU A 370 -20.78 -11.89 2.56
CA LEU A 370 -20.52 -12.10 3.99
C LEU A 370 -19.52 -13.23 4.27
N GLU A 371 -19.35 -14.18 3.33
CA GLU A 371 -18.40 -15.29 3.48
C GLU A 371 -16.97 -14.77 3.26
N ASP A 372 -16.76 -13.95 2.22
CA ASP A 372 -15.48 -13.30 1.93
C ASP A 372 -15.01 -12.43 3.11
N ARG A 373 -15.93 -11.67 3.70
CA ARG A 373 -15.65 -10.86 4.89
C ARG A 373 -15.17 -11.72 6.06
N ALA A 374 -15.87 -12.82 6.35
CA ALA A 374 -15.49 -13.72 7.44
C ALA A 374 -14.11 -14.38 7.20
N HIS A 375 -13.78 -14.71 5.95
CA HIS A 375 -12.45 -15.22 5.59
C HIS A 375 -11.35 -14.17 5.81
N ASN A 376 -11.57 -12.94 5.37
CA ASN A 376 -10.62 -11.85 5.56
C ASN A 376 -10.40 -11.53 7.06
N GLU A 377 -11.49 -11.45 7.83
CA GLU A 377 -11.43 -11.28 9.29
C GLU A 377 -10.66 -12.44 9.95
N LYS A 378 -10.85 -13.68 9.46
CA LYS A 378 -10.12 -14.84 9.99
C LYS A 378 -8.62 -14.76 9.72
N ILE A 379 -8.19 -14.35 8.53
CA ILE A 379 -6.75 -14.17 8.23
C ILE A 379 -6.13 -13.15 9.20
N ILE A 380 -6.81 -12.03 9.45
CA ILE A 380 -6.36 -10.99 10.39
C ILE A 380 -6.32 -11.49 11.83
N GLU A 381 -7.27 -12.34 12.25
CA GLU A 381 -7.24 -12.99 13.57
C GLU A 381 -6.03 -13.92 13.71
N LEU A 382 -5.74 -14.72 12.67
CA LEU A 382 -4.59 -15.63 12.68
C LEU A 382 -3.26 -14.87 12.67
N ALA A 383 -3.20 -13.73 11.98
CA ALA A 383 -2.03 -12.87 11.96
C ALA A 383 -1.57 -12.44 13.36
N GLN A 384 -2.52 -12.18 14.27
CA GLN A 384 -2.24 -11.77 15.65
C GLN A 384 -1.62 -12.89 16.49
N LYS A 385 -1.68 -14.15 16.04
CA LYS A 385 -1.09 -15.31 16.72
C LYS A 385 0.38 -15.54 16.34
N VAL A 386 0.87 -14.88 15.28
CA VAL A 386 2.25 -15.03 14.83
C VAL A 386 3.19 -14.25 15.75
N ASP A 387 4.21 -14.92 16.27
CA ASP A 387 5.29 -14.29 17.03
C ASP A 387 6.37 -13.79 16.06
N PHE A 388 6.20 -12.54 15.62
CA PHE A 388 7.11 -11.89 14.69
C PHE A 388 8.53 -11.72 15.26
N ALA A 389 8.72 -11.63 16.58
CA ALA A 389 10.05 -11.52 17.15
C ALA A 389 10.86 -12.81 16.94
N ASN A 390 10.23 -13.98 17.09
CA ASN A 390 10.88 -15.25 16.74
C ASN A 390 11.04 -15.43 15.23
N LEU A 391 10.15 -14.87 14.41
CA LEU A 391 10.29 -14.89 12.96
C LEU A 391 11.51 -14.08 12.49
N PHE A 392 11.70 -12.86 13.01
CA PHE A 392 12.91 -12.07 12.75
C PHE A 392 14.17 -12.73 13.30
N LYS A 393 14.13 -13.39 14.47
CA LYS A 393 15.26 -14.17 14.99
C LYS A 393 15.65 -15.33 14.08
N SER A 394 14.67 -15.97 13.43
CA SER A 394 14.92 -16.99 12.42
C SER A 394 15.73 -16.42 11.25
N ALA A 395 15.31 -15.25 10.73
CA ALA A 395 16.01 -14.56 9.65
C ALA A 395 17.41 -14.10 10.05
N LEU A 396 17.58 -13.46 11.21
CA LEU A 396 18.90 -13.08 11.75
C LEU A 396 19.84 -14.28 11.87
N THR A 397 19.32 -15.43 12.30
CA THR A 397 20.13 -16.64 12.43
C THR A 397 20.61 -17.10 11.05
N LEU A 398 19.71 -17.11 10.05
CA LEU A 398 20.05 -17.51 8.69
C LEU A 398 21.02 -16.53 8.02
N ALA A 399 20.83 -15.23 8.23
CA ALA A 399 21.67 -14.16 7.72
C ALA A 399 23.11 -14.20 8.27
N ALA A 400 23.40 -14.96 9.33
CA ALA A 400 24.78 -15.19 9.77
C ALA A 400 25.65 -15.87 8.70
N LEU A 401 25.05 -16.56 7.73
CA LEU A 401 25.78 -17.17 6.60
C LEU A 401 26.14 -16.16 5.50
N THR A 402 25.69 -14.91 5.57
CA THR A 402 26.05 -13.86 4.60
C THR A 402 27.32 -13.10 4.99
N ASP A 403 28.06 -13.56 6.02
CA ASP A 403 29.34 -12.93 6.38
C ASP A 403 30.37 -13.10 5.24
N PRO A 404 30.87 -12.00 4.64
CA PRO A 404 31.74 -12.10 3.47
C PRO A 404 33.07 -12.81 3.74
N GLN A 405 33.63 -12.64 4.95
CA GLN A 405 34.90 -13.28 5.31
C GLN A 405 34.72 -14.79 5.50
N TRP A 406 33.60 -15.19 6.10
CA TRP A 406 33.24 -16.58 6.31
C TRP A 406 32.94 -17.29 4.98
N LEU A 407 32.16 -16.67 4.08
CA LEU A 407 31.87 -17.22 2.75
C LEU A 407 33.14 -17.40 1.92
N SER A 408 34.01 -16.39 1.91
CA SER A 408 35.32 -16.48 1.23
C SER A 408 36.20 -17.57 1.84
N GLY A 409 36.25 -17.68 3.17
CA GLY A 409 36.99 -18.73 3.88
C GLY A 409 36.47 -20.14 3.58
N LEU A 410 35.15 -20.31 3.47
CA LEU A 410 34.51 -21.56 3.03
C LEU A 410 34.95 -21.90 1.60
N GLN A 411 34.81 -20.97 0.67
CA GLN A 411 35.18 -21.15 -0.74
C GLN A 411 36.63 -21.59 -0.89
N ASP A 412 37.56 -20.87 -0.25
CA ASP A 412 39.00 -21.15 -0.28
C ASP A 412 39.32 -22.57 0.21
N VAL A 413 38.72 -22.98 1.33
CA VAL A 413 38.96 -24.30 1.92
C VAL A 413 38.40 -25.41 1.03
N LEU A 414 37.20 -25.25 0.49
CA LEU A 414 36.58 -26.26 -0.36
C LEU A 414 37.31 -26.42 -1.70
N ILE A 415 37.77 -25.33 -2.31
CA ILE A 415 38.60 -25.36 -3.51
C ILE A 415 39.95 -26.04 -3.20
N ALA A 416 40.61 -25.67 -2.09
CA ALA A 416 41.91 -26.22 -1.71
C ALA A 416 41.87 -27.72 -1.42
N GLU A 417 40.76 -28.24 -0.89
CA GLU A 417 40.58 -29.69 -0.67
C GLU A 417 40.51 -30.49 -1.98
N GLY A 418 40.14 -29.87 -3.10
CA GLY A 418 40.17 -30.47 -4.44
C GLY A 418 39.34 -31.75 -4.55
N ARG A 419 38.19 -31.81 -3.84
CA ARG A 419 37.33 -32.99 -3.77
C ARG A 419 36.76 -33.33 -5.14
N SER A 420 36.70 -34.64 -5.45
CA SER A 420 36.03 -35.08 -6.68
C SER A 420 34.51 -34.89 -6.57
N PRO A 421 33.86 -34.33 -7.60
CA PRO A 421 32.42 -34.11 -7.63
C PRO A 421 31.59 -35.40 -7.47
N ILE A 422 30.43 -35.29 -6.81
CA ILE A 422 29.44 -36.34 -6.59
C ILE A 422 28.30 -36.12 -7.60
N ASN A 423 28.52 -36.48 -8.86
CA ASN A 423 27.67 -36.09 -10.01
C ASN A 423 26.35 -36.88 -10.13
N MET A 424 25.67 -37.16 -9.00
CA MET A 424 24.40 -37.89 -8.93
C MET A 424 23.47 -37.31 -7.85
N VAL A 425 23.25 -36.00 -7.85
CA VAL A 425 22.22 -35.36 -7.01
C VAL A 425 20.98 -35.13 -7.84
N GLU A 426 19.83 -35.64 -7.37
CA GLU A 426 18.56 -35.48 -8.07
C GLU A 426 18.21 -34.00 -8.20
N GLY A 427 17.85 -33.57 -9.42
CA GLY A 427 17.54 -32.17 -9.69
C GLY A 427 18.75 -31.25 -9.83
N VAL A 428 20.00 -31.75 -9.78
CA VAL A 428 21.19 -30.93 -10.04
C VAL A 428 21.96 -31.49 -11.24
N SER A 429 22.33 -30.62 -12.18
CA SER A 429 23.25 -30.97 -13.28
C SER A 429 24.48 -30.10 -13.20
N GLY A 430 25.66 -30.69 -13.05
CA GLY A 430 26.90 -29.96 -12.78
C GLY A 430 27.72 -30.66 -11.70
N ASP A 431 28.75 -30.00 -11.21
CA ASP A 431 29.62 -30.55 -10.17
C ASP A 431 29.04 -30.24 -8.78
N VAL A 432 28.90 -31.26 -7.94
CA VAL A 432 28.45 -31.10 -6.55
C VAL A 432 29.52 -31.64 -5.60
N LEU A 433 29.97 -30.83 -4.66
CA LEU A 433 31.04 -31.19 -3.72
C LEU A 433 30.49 -31.89 -2.47
N TYR A 434 29.38 -31.37 -1.92
CA TYR A 434 28.76 -31.88 -0.70
C TYR A 434 27.24 -31.94 -0.80
N THR A 435 26.67 -32.95 -0.12
CA THR A 435 25.24 -33.02 0.20
C THR A 435 25.07 -33.36 1.67
N LEU A 436 24.40 -32.52 2.44
CA LEU A 436 24.14 -32.73 3.86
C LEU A 436 22.63 -32.87 4.09
N SER A 437 22.26 -33.50 5.21
CA SER A 437 20.86 -33.58 5.65
C SER A 437 20.67 -32.70 6.89
N SER A 438 19.85 -31.65 6.76
CA SER A 438 19.39 -30.84 7.90
C SER A 438 17.96 -31.22 8.29
N LYS A 439 17.47 -30.70 9.41
CA LYS A 439 16.05 -30.81 9.78
C LYS A 439 15.14 -30.00 8.85
N ALA A 440 15.66 -28.97 8.20
CA ALA A 440 14.91 -28.12 7.28
C ALA A 440 14.85 -28.67 5.86
N GLY A 441 15.70 -29.64 5.50
CA GLY A 441 15.82 -30.17 4.14
C GLY A 441 17.28 -30.41 3.74
N PRO A 442 17.54 -30.85 2.50
CA PRO A 442 18.90 -31.09 2.03
C PRO A 442 19.67 -29.76 1.90
N VAL A 443 20.97 -29.84 2.17
CA VAL A 443 21.95 -28.78 1.88
C VAL A 443 22.84 -29.26 0.74
N ILE A 444 22.99 -28.45 -0.29
CA ILE A 444 23.76 -28.78 -1.49
C ILE A 444 24.88 -27.76 -1.63
N ILE A 445 26.12 -28.23 -1.86
CA ILE A 445 27.26 -27.36 -2.13
C ILE A 445 27.80 -27.66 -3.53
N GLY A 446 27.69 -26.67 -4.41
CA GLY A 446 28.11 -26.69 -5.81
C GLY A 446 29.61 -26.62 -6.03
N GLY A 447 30.01 -26.70 -7.29
CA GLY A 447 31.39 -26.60 -7.75
C GLY A 447 31.75 -25.16 -8.10
N THR A 448 32.77 -24.99 -8.93
CA THR A 448 33.20 -23.67 -9.49
C THR A 448 32.93 -23.58 -10.99
N GLY A 449 32.07 -24.45 -11.49
CA GLY A 449 31.71 -24.51 -12.88
C GLY A 449 30.21 -24.66 -13.00
N ARG A 450 29.70 -24.30 -14.18
CA ARG A 450 28.26 -24.22 -14.43
C ARG A 450 27.45 -25.40 -13.91
N ASN A 451 26.47 -25.06 -13.08
CA ASN A 451 25.44 -25.90 -12.53
C ASN A 451 24.04 -25.49 -13.01
N ILE A 452 23.12 -26.44 -12.97
CA ILE A 452 21.69 -26.23 -13.17
C ILE A 452 20.96 -26.79 -11.97
N TYR A 453 20.33 -25.91 -11.20
CA TYR A 453 19.61 -26.22 -9.98
C TYR A 453 18.10 -26.30 -10.23
N LYS A 454 17.58 -27.52 -10.16
CA LYS A 454 16.15 -27.86 -10.16
C LYS A 454 15.69 -28.50 -8.85
N ALA A 455 16.64 -28.85 -7.99
CA ALA A 455 16.37 -29.53 -6.73
C ALA A 455 15.62 -28.60 -5.75
N SER A 456 14.75 -29.19 -4.94
CA SER A 456 14.22 -28.55 -3.74
C SER A 456 15.24 -28.71 -2.61
N ALA A 457 15.67 -27.60 -2.01
CA ALA A 457 16.71 -27.60 -0.99
C ALA A 457 16.44 -26.55 0.10
N ALA A 458 16.89 -26.87 1.31
CA ALA A 458 16.89 -25.90 2.41
C ALA A 458 18.01 -24.87 2.20
N VAL A 459 19.17 -25.30 1.72
CA VAL A 459 20.28 -24.40 1.37
C VAL A 459 21.02 -24.90 0.14
N ILE A 460 21.32 -24.00 -0.78
CA ILE A 460 22.30 -24.17 -1.85
C ILE A 460 23.44 -23.17 -1.61
N ILE A 461 24.68 -23.63 -1.70
CA ILE A 461 25.88 -22.79 -1.75
C ILE A 461 26.63 -23.18 -3.02
N ASP A 462 26.64 -22.33 -4.04
CA ASP A 462 27.49 -22.52 -5.22
C ASP A 462 28.81 -21.77 -5.03
N LEU A 463 29.93 -22.36 -5.48
CA LEU A 463 31.25 -21.72 -5.35
C LEU A 463 31.62 -20.92 -6.61
N GLY A 464 30.83 -21.03 -7.67
CA GLY A 464 30.76 -20.11 -8.80
C GLY A 464 30.55 -20.79 -10.15
N GLY A 465 30.46 -19.95 -11.19
CA GLY A 465 30.23 -20.34 -12.58
C GLY A 465 28.85 -19.86 -13.05
N ASP A 466 28.67 -19.67 -14.36
CA ASP A 466 27.42 -19.15 -14.94
C ASP A 466 26.26 -20.16 -14.83
N ASP A 467 25.50 -20.08 -13.75
CA ASP A 467 24.54 -21.04 -13.26
C ASP A 467 23.10 -20.76 -13.70
N LEU A 468 22.24 -21.78 -13.56
CA LEU A 468 20.81 -21.66 -13.85
C LEU A 468 19.98 -22.25 -12.73
N TYR A 469 19.25 -21.39 -12.04
CA TYR A 469 18.32 -21.71 -10.97
C TYR A 469 16.88 -21.72 -11.50
N THR A 470 16.29 -22.90 -11.62
CA THR A 470 14.91 -23.11 -12.15
C THR A 470 14.05 -23.98 -11.25
N GLY A 471 14.60 -24.42 -10.12
CA GLY A 471 13.94 -25.32 -9.18
C GLY A 471 13.17 -24.62 -8.08
N GLU A 472 12.79 -25.41 -7.08
CA GLU A 472 12.15 -24.91 -5.86
C GLU A 472 13.16 -24.42 -4.81
N ALA A 473 14.45 -24.42 -5.14
CA ALA A 473 15.47 -23.81 -4.30
C ALA A 473 15.24 -22.30 -4.19
N GLY A 474 15.32 -21.76 -2.98
CA GLY A 474 14.97 -20.38 -2.69
C GLY A 474 13.46 -20.10 -2.63
N LEU A 475 12.60 -21.12 -2.77
CA LEU A 475 11.17 -21.01 -2.52
C LEU A 475 10.85 -21.53 -1.10
N VAL A 476 10.09 -20.74 -0.34
CA VAL A 476 9.60 -21.15 0.98
C VAL A 476 8.10 -21.36 0.87
N HIS A 477 7.65 -22.56 0.53
CA HIS A 477 6.22 -22.87 0.42
C HIS A 477 5.96 -24.36 0.67
N GLY A 478 4.70 -24.77 0.86
CA GLY A 478 4.31 -26.18 0.76
C GLY A 478 5.08 -27.10 1.71
N GLY A 479 5.26 -26.67 2.96
CA GLY A 479 6.01 -27.38 3.99
C GLY A 479 7.50 -27.06 4.06
N GLN A 480 8.11 -26.45 3.04
CA GLN A 480 9.47 -25.91 3.12
C GLN A 480 9.46 -24.62 3.93
N GLN A 481 10.21 -24.61 5.03
CA GLN A 481 10.08 -23.57 6.07
C GLN A 481 11.18 -22.52 6.07
N ILE A 482 12.36 -22.91 5.57
CA ILE A 482 13.59 -22.13 5.45
C ILE A 482 14.16 -22.47 4.07
N SER A 483 14.53 -21.50 3.26
CA SER A 483 15.27 -21.74 2.03
C SER A 483 16.30 -20.65 1.79
N ALA A 484 17.54 -21.03 1.43
CA ALA A 484 18.58 -20.07 1.07
C ALA A 484 19.38 -20.50 -0.16
N ILE A 485 19.80 -19.52 -0.96
CA ILE A 485 20.80 -19.69 -2.02
C ILE A 485 21.93 -18.71 -1.73
N PHE A 486 23.17 -19.20 -1.81
CA PHE A 486 24.38 -18.40 -1.77
C PHE A 486 25.17 -18.69 -3.05
N ASP A 487 25.27 -17.74 -3.95
CA ASP A 487 26.16 -17.80 -5.12
C ASP A 487 27.35 -16.88 -4.90
N LEU A 488 28.55 -17.35 -5.22
CA LEU A 488 29.78 -16.64 -4.92
C LEU A 488 30.41 -15.95 -6.13
N SER A 489 30.03 -16.33 -7.36
CA SER A 489 30.46 -15.65 -8.58
C SER A 489 29.83 -16.32 -9.81
N GLY A 490 29.42 -15.56 -10.80
CA GLY A 490 28.93 -16.13 -12.05
C GLY A 490 28.13 -15.09 -12.80
N ASN A 491 27.76 -15.35 -14.06
CA ASN A 491 26.66 -14.58 -14.65
C ASN A 491 25.45 -15.50 -14.68
N ASP A 492 24.58 -15.36 -13.70
CA ASP A 492 23.62 -16.36 -13.27
C ASP A 492 22.19 -16.02 -13.70
N GLU A 493 21.43 -17.08 -13.94
CA GLU A 493 20.04 -16.98 -14.35
C GLU A 493 19.13 -17.55 -13.26
N TYR A 494 18.38 -16.68 -12.60
CA TYR A 494 17.37 -17.04 -11.60
C TYR A 494 15.97 -16.96 -12.22
N MET A 495 15.37 -18.11 -12.52
CA MET A 495 14.11 -18.19 -13.26
C MET A 495 13.02 -18.93 -12.50
N ALA A 496 11.92 -18.24 -12.20
CA ALA A 496 10.77 -18.84 -11.53
C ALA A 496 9.46 -18.57 -12.28
N THR A 497 8.73 -19.64 -12.60
CA THR A 497 7.35 -19.56 -13.10
C THR A 497 6.32 -19.68 -11.99
N GLU A 498 6.70 -20.32 -10.88
CA GLU A 498 5.86 -20.45 -9.70
C GLU A 498 5.82 -19.14 -8.90
N PHE A 499 4.86 -19.05 -7.97
CA PHE A 499 4.84 -17.99 -6.98
C PHE A 499 5.90 -18.27 -5.90
N PHE A 500 6.34 -17.22 -5.20
CA PHE A 500 7.24 -17.32 -4.04
C PHE A 500 8.66 -17.73 -4.39
N ALA A 501 9.47 -16.84 -4.98
CA ALA A 501 10.81 -17.19 -5.46
C ALA A 501 11.92 -16.19 -5.13
N GLN A 502 13.18 -16.57 -5.40
CA GLN A 502 14.33 -15.65 -5.35
C GLN A 502 14.41 -14.93 -4.00
N GLY A 503 14.61 -15.72 -2.94
CA GLY A 503 14.70 -15.21 -1.58
C GLY A 503 13.35 -14.86 -0.94
N ALA A 504 12.23 -15.32 -1.48
CA ALA A 504 10.91 -15.01 -0.91
C ALA A 504 10.56 -15.87 0.32
N GLY A 505 9.90 -15.26 1.31
CA GLY A 505 9.44 -15.91 2.53
C GLY A 505 7.91 -15.89 2.69
N ILE A 506 7.21 -16.98 2.37
CA ILE A 506 5.80 -17.16 2.78
C ILE A 506 5.69 -18.11 3.96
N LEU A 507 5.08 -17.64 5.05
CA LEU A 507 4.99 -18.34 6.32
C LEU A 507 6.36 -18.81 6.86
N GLY A 508 7.47 -18.22 6.43
CA GLY A 508 8.83 -18.70 6.72
C GLY A 508 9.90 -17.70 6.31
N VAL A 509 11.14 -18.17 6.15
CA VAL A 509 12.30 -17.31 5.86
C VAL A 509 12.99 -17.75 4.58
N GLY A 510 13.08 -16.84 3.61
CA GLY A 510 13.78 -17.01 2.33
C GLY A 510 14.99 -16.07 2.24
N LEU A 511 16.08 -16.55 1.65
CA LEU A 511 17.28 -15.75 1.37
C LEU A 511 17.86 -16.12 0.00
N LEU A 512 18.22 -15.12 -0.80
CA LEU A 512 19.11 -15.26 -1.94
C LEU A 512 20.26 -14.28 -1.73
N TYR A 513 21.49 -14.75 -1.85
CA TYR A 513 22.68 -13.94 -1.66
C TYR A 513 23.65 -14.22 -2.81
N ASP A 514 23.66 -13.32 -3.79
CA ASP A 514 24.59 -13.32 -4.91
C ASP A 514 25.74 -12.35 -4.62
N VAL A 515 26.98 -12.80 -4.82
CA VAL A 515 28.17 -12.02 -4.47
C VAL A 515 28.74 -11.25 -5.66
N ALA A 516 28.60 -11.74 -6.88
CA ALA A 516 29.23 -11.11 -8.04
C ALA A 516 28.73 -11.70 -9.35
N GLY A 517 28.30 -10.84 -10.27
CA GLY A 517 27.90 -11.30 -11.59
C GLY A 517 27.47 -10.21 -12.54
N ASP A 518 26.85 -10.58 -13.65
CA ASP A 518 25.89 -9.72 -14.35
C ASP A 518 24.66 -10.62 -14.53
N ASP A 519 23.72 -10.51 -13.60
CA ASP A 519 22.74 -11.53 -13.28
C ASP A 519 21.34 -11.20 -13.80
N PHE A 520 20.55 -12.26 -13.92
CA PHE A 520 19.24 -12.19 -14.54
C PHE A 520 18.18 -12.84 -13.66
N TYR A 521 17.37 -12.00 -13.01
CA TYR A 521 16.30 -12.41 -12.12
C TYR A 521 14.93 -12.29 -12.81
N VAL A 522 14.24 -13.41 -12.98
CA VAL A 522 12.88 -13.45 -13.55
C VAL A 522 11.94 -14.19 -12.62
N GLY A 523 10.97 -13.47 -12.07
CA GLY A 523 9.89 -14.04 -11.27
C GLY A 523 8.51 -13.57 -11.74
N THR A 524 7.47 -14.19 -11.20
CA THR A 524 6.09 -13.78 -11.46
C THR A 524 5.55 -12.98 -10.29
N ARG A 525 5.25 -13.66 -9.18
CA ARG A 525 4.60 -13.10 -8.02
C ARG A 525 5.27 -13.53 -6.72
N PHE A 526 5.37 -12.61 -5.77
CA PHE A 526 6.06 -12.85 -4.50
C PHE A 526 7.49 -13.33 -4.71
N SER A 527 8.26 -12.62 -5.53
CA SER A 527 9.65 -12.96 -5.81
C SER A 527 10.60 -11.82 -5.45
N GLN A 528 11.91 -12.08 -5.47
CA GLN A 528 12.95 -11.05 -5.34
C GLN A 528 12.85 -10.37 -3.97
N GLY A 529 13.10 -11.16 -2.93
CA GLY A 529 13.09 -10.70 -1.54
C GLY A 529 11.70 -10.38 -0.98
N SER A 530 10.60 -10.88 -1.55
CA SER A 530 9.24 -10.62 -1.05
C SER A 530 8.78 -11.55 0.09
N ALA A 531 7.78 -11.14 0.87
CA ALA A 531 7.27 -11.93 1.98
C ALA A 531 5.76 -11.78 2.26
N VAL A 532 5.18 -12.85 2.79
CA VAL A 532 3.83 -12.87 3.39
C VAL A 532 3.87 -13.74 4.65
N PHE A 533 3.58 -13.19 5.83
CA PHE A 533 3.79 -13.91 7.10
C PHE A 533 5.22 -14.45 7.23
N GLY A 534 6.20 -13.74 6.69
CA GLY A 534 7.54 -14.26 6.49
C GLY A 534 8.60 -13.18 6.43
N ILE A 535 9.84 -13.62 6.23
CA ILE A 535 10.97 -12.74 5.94
C ILE A 535 11.56 -13.17 4.60
N GLY A 536 11.59 -12.26 3.63
CA GLY A 536 12.21 -12.46 2.33
C GLY A 536 13.41 -11.53 2.19
N MET A 537 14.52 -12.05 1.67
CA MET A 537 15.77 -11.32 1.50
C MET A 537 16.40 -11.71 0.17
N LEU A 538 16.73 -10.72 -0.65
CA LEU A 538 17.60 -10.85 -1.81
C LEU A 538 18.74 -9.85 -1.64
N GLY A 539 19.98 -10.32 -1.64
CA GLY A 539 21.17 -9.48 -1.69
C GLY A 539 21.94 -9.80 -2.96
N ASP A 540 22.17 -8.78 -3.78
CA ASP A 540 23.12 -8.81 -4.90
C ASP A 540 24.26 -7.86 -4.55
N LEU A 541 25.50 -8.35 -4.55
CA LEU A 541 26.66 -7.53 -4.19
C LEU A 541 27.42 -6.96 -5.38
N GLY A 542 26.95 -7.27 -6.59
CA GLY A 542 26.98 -6.34 -7.69
C GLY A 542 27.26 -6.95 -9.03
N GLY A 543 26.95 -6.14 -10.03
CA GLY A 543 26.95 -6.53 -11.41
C GLY A 543 26.39 -5.43 -12.27
N ASN A 544 25.72 -5.77 -13.36
CA ASN A 544 24.74 -4.90 -13.99
C ASN A 544 23.52 -5.78 -14.28
N ASP A 545 22.62 -5.76 -13.33
CA ASP A 545 21.67 -6.82 -13.08
C ASP A 545 20.30 -6.43 -13.61
N ARG A 546 19.49 -7.46 -13.86
CA ARG A 546 18.14 -7.24 -14.38
C ARG A 546 17.11 -8.01 -13.60
N TYR A 547 16.19 -7.26 -13.01
CA TYR A 547 15.12 -7.76 -12.18
C TYR A 547 13.78 -7.62 -12.89
N PHE A 548 13.19 -8.74 -13.28
CA PHE A 548 11.87 -8.81 -13.90
C PHE A 548 10.86 -9.48 -12.98
N GLY A 549 9.77 -8.77 -12.71
CA GLY A 549 8.61 -9.26 -11.97
C GLY A 549 7.28 -8.88 -12.63
N GLN A 550 6.18 -9.44 -12.14
CA GLN A 550 4.83 -9.01 -12.54
C GLN A 550 4.15 -8.23 -11.42
N GLU A 551 4.01 -8.85 -10.25
CA GLU A 551 3.41 -8.22 -9.07
C GLU A 551 3.93 -8.75 -7.74
N PHE A 552 3.82 -7.98 -6.67
CA PHE A 552 4.28 -8.36 -5.31
C PHE A 552 5.76 -8.81 -5.26
N ASN A 553 6.66 -8.12 -5.96
CA ASN A 553 8.08 -8.50 -6.08
C ASN A 553 9.01 -7.32 -5.77
N GLN A 554 10.30 -7.59 -5.61
CA GLN A 554 11.32 -6.56 -5.38
C GLN A 554 11.10 -5.88 -4.03
N GLY A 555 11.27 -6.65 -2.95
CA GLY A 555 11.17 -6.15 -1.57
C GLY A 555 9.74 -5.78 -1.14
N VAL A 556 8.78 -6.70 -1.29
CA VAL A 556 7.38 -6.47 -0.88
C VAL A 556 7.02 -7.31 0.33
N ALA A 557 6.31 -6.76 1.31
CA ALA A 557 5.91 -7.54 2.49
C ALA A 557 4.51 -7.28 3.00
N PHE A 558 3.86 -8.34 3.48
CA PHE A 558 2.66 -8.29 4.33
C PHE A 558 2.89 -9.18 5.55
N TRP A 559 2.69 -8.65 6.76
CA TRP A 559 2.98 -9.33 8.03
C TRP A 559 4.42 -9.89 8.08
N GLY A 560 5.42 -9.03 8.05
CA GLY A 560 6.81 -9.44 7.96
C GLY A 560 7.71 -8.41 7.27
N ALA A 561 8.83 -8.85 6.72
CA ALA A 561 9.77 -8.00 6.01
C ALA A 561 10.19 -8.62 4.68
N GLY A 562 10.32 -7.79 3.66
CA GLY A 562 10.78 -8.15 2.33
C GLY A 562 11.83 -7.14 1.91
N ILE A 563 13.06 -7.60 1.70
CA ILE A 563 14.23 -6.76 1.49
C ILE A 563 14.91 -7.20 0.19
N LEU A 564 15.08 -6.27 -0.73
CA LEU A 564 16.02 -6.36 -1.85
C LEU A 564 17.14 -5.36 -1.57
N LEU A 565 18.37 -5.84 -1.50
CA LEU A 565 19.58 -5.04 -1.37
C LEU A 565 20.44 -5.29 -2.60
N ASP A 566 20.67 -4.24 -3.39
CA ASP A 566 21.69 -4.21 -4.43
C ASP A 566 22.84 -3.31 -3.95
N ALA A 567 24.07 -3.78 -4.12
CA ALA A 567 25.24 -3.09 -3.62
C ALA A 567 25.85 -2.12 -4.61
N LYS A 568 25.77 -2.42 -5.92
CA LYS A 568 26.36 -1.64 -6.99
C LYS A 568 25.96 -2.21 -8.35
N GLY A 569 25.79 -1.35 -9.33
CA GLY A 569 25.68 -1.78 -10.71
C GLY A 569 25.23 -0.69 -11.65
N ASN A 570 24.56 -1.06 -12.73
CA ASN A 570 23.67 -0.16 -13.47
C ASN A 570 22.48 -1.03 -13.82
N ASP A 571 21.47 -0.96 -12.98
CA ASP A 571 20.53 -2.05 -12.78
C ASP A 571 19.18 -1.70 -13.38
N TYR A 572 18.51 -2.75 -13.83
CA TYR A 572 17.23 -2.62 -14.52
C TYR A 572 16.13 -3.34 -13.74
N TYR A 573 15.33 -2.55 -13.03
CA TYR A 573 14.20 -3.03 -12.24
C TYR A 573 12.89 -2.84 -13.00
N GLN A 574 12.24 -3.94 -13.39
CA GLN A 574 10.97 -3.90 -14.09
C GLN A 574 9.89 -4.76 -13.44
N SER A 575 8.79 -4.12 -13.08
CA SER A 575 7.57 -4.77 -12.61
C SER A 575 6.32 -4.06 -13.12
N ASN A 576 5.14 -4.57 -12.79
CA ASN A 576 3.88 -3.96 -13.23
C ASN A 576 3.11 -3.28 -12.10
N VAL A 577 2.94 -3.96 -10.95
CA VAL A 577 2.15 -3.42 -9.85
C VAL A 577 2.55 -4.02 -8.51
N PHE A 578 2.48 -3.27 -7.41
CA PHE A 578 2.90 -3.74 -6.09
C PHE A 578 4.32 -4.27 -6.08
N ALA A 579 5.29 -3.42 -6.42
CA ALA A 579 6.70 -3.79 -6.44
C ALA A 579 7.60 -2.66 -5.98
N GLN A 580 8.89 -2.95 -5.84
CA GLN A 580 9.94 -1.96 -5.55
C GLN A 580 9.68 -1.29 -4.19
N GLY A 581 9.79 -2.09 -3.12
CA GLY A 581 9.66 -1.57 -1.76
C GLY A 581 8.23 -1.29 -1.31
N VAL A 582 7.34 -2.29 -1.31
CA VAL A 582 5.95 -2.11 -0.86
C VAL A 582 5.70 -2.71 0.52
N GLY A 583 5.31 -1.86 1.46
CA GLY A 583 4.91 -2.24 2.81
C GLY A 583 3.40 -2.38 2.96
N GLY A 584 2.93 -3.62 2.98
CA GLY A 584 1.57 -4.00 3.29
C GLY A 584 1.25 -3.98 4.79
N VAL A 585 0.11 -4.55 5.19
CA VAL A 585 -0.32 -4.65 6.60
C VAL A 585 0.80 -5.23 7.48
N LYS A 586 1.24 -4.49 8.52
CA LYS A 586 2.38 -4.86 9.38
C LYS A 586 3.59 -5.39 8.58
N GLY A 587 3.80 -4.83 7.41
CA GLY A 587 4.83 -5.23 6.45
C GLY A 587 5.87 -4.13 6.27
N LEU A 588 7.14 -4.51 6.25
CA LEU A 588 8.21 -3.67 5.74
C LEU A 588 8.59 -4.17 4.36
N GLY A 589 8.33 -3.39 3.33
CA GLY A 589 8.90 -3.63 2.01
C GLY A 589 10.04 -2.64 1.76
N ALA A 590 11.23 -3.13 1.44
CA ALA A 590 12.40 -2.31 1.18
C ALA A 590 13.12 -2.75 -0.08
N LEU A 591 13.38 -1.81 -0.98
CA LEU A 591 14.39 -1.90 -2.02
C LEU A 591 15.48 -0.88 -1.66
N LEU A 592 16.71 -1.35 -1.51
CA LEU A 592 17.89 -0.53 -1.30
C LEU A 592 18.83 -0.78 -2.48
N ASP A 593 19.11 0.26 -3.24
CA ASP A 593 20.22 0.29 -4.20
C ASP A 593 21.25 1.29 -3.67
N ASN A 594 22.51 0.89 -3.64
CA ASN A 594 23.57 1.71 -3.04
C ASN A 594 24.33 2.55 -4.08
N ALA A 595 24.38 2.14 -5.36
CA ALA A 595 25.12 2.86 -6.40
C ALA A 595 24.87 2.30 -7.79
N GLY A 596 24.66 3.17 -8.77
CA GLY A 596 24.48 2.79 -10.17
C GLY A 596 23.66 3.82 -10.89
N ALA A 597 23.76 3.88 -12.22
CA ALA A 597 22.81 4.66 -13.01
C ALA A 597 21.62 3.75 -13.38
N ASP A 598 20.61 3.75 -12.53
CA ASP A 598 19.61 2.70 -12.45
C ASP A 598 18.28 3.10 -13.10
N PHE A 599 17.54 2.08 -13.52
CA PHE A 599 16.23 2.26 -14.16
C PHE A 599 15.15 1.47 -13.46
N TYR A 600 14.19 2.19 -12.89
CA TYR A 600 13.04 1.65 -12.18
C TYR A 600 11.75 1.83 -12.97
N PHE A 601 11.10 0.73 -13.32
CA PHE A 601 9.82 0.74 -14.03
C PHE A 601 8.74 -0.05 -13.28
N ALA A 602 7.63 0.62 -12.96
CA ALA A 602 6.44 -0.01 -12.39
C ALA A 602 5.14 0.44 -13.08
N GLY A 603 4.69 -0.35 -14.07
CA GLY A 603 3.38 -0.14 -14.69
C GLY A 603 3.16 -0.93 -15.99
N GLY A 604 2.37 -0.36 -16.92
CA GLY A 604 2.21 -0.88 -18.29
C GLY A 604 1.26 -2.05 -18.49
N ARG A 605 0.93 -2.83 -17.44
CA ARG A 605 0.00 -3.98 -17.53
C ARG A 605 -1.46 -3.58 -17.31
N ASP A 606 -1.72 -2.94 -16.18
CA ASP A 606 -3.07 -2.68 -15.69
C ASP A 606 -3.47 -1.22 -15.90
N LYS A 607 -4.66 -0.99 -16.48
CA LYS A 607 -5.17 0.37 -16.69
C LYS A 607 -5.56 1.01 -15.37
N SER A 608 -5.41 2.32 -15.28
CA SER A 608 -5.89 3.10 -14.15
C SER A 608 -7.40 2.91 -13.92
N SER A 609 -7.79 2.76 -12.65
CA SER A 609 -9.20 2.72 -12.22
C SER A 609 -9.95 4.03 -12.49
N TYR A 610 -9.23 5.13 -12.75
CA TYR A 610 -9.82 6.42 -13.12
C TYR A 610 -10.18 6.51 -14.62
N GLY A 611 -9.94 5.47 -15.41
CA GLY A 611 -10.34 5.40 -16.82
C GLY A 611 -9.65 6.41 -17.73
N THR A 612 -8.54 7.01 -17.28
CA THR A 612 -7.78 7.99 -18.05
C THR A 612 -6.92 7.27 -19.09
N SER A 613 -7.02 7.69 -20.36
CA SER A 613 -6.31 7.04 -21.46
C SER A 613 -4.80 7.19 -21.32
N GLY A 614 -4.06 6.09 -21.48
CA GLY A 614 -2.58 6.09 -21.38
C GLY A 614 -2.04 6.01 -19.95
N VAL A 615 -2.91 5.96 -18.93
CA VAL A 615 -2.52 5.89 -17.53
C VAL A 615 -2.64 4.48 -16.99
N PHE A 616 -1.59 4.03 -16.32
CA PHE A 616 -1.51 2.69 -15.74
C PHE A 616 -1.60 2.74 -14.22
N LYS A 617 -1.99 1.61 -13.63
CA LYS A 617 -1.77 1.34 -12.21
C LYS A 617 -0.28 1.08 -12.00
N GLY A 618 0.29 1.63 -10.91
CA GLY A 618 1.66 1.41 -10.49
C GLY A 618 1.69 0.79 -9.10
N SER A 619 1.15 1.45 -8.08
CA SER A 619 1.05 0.88 -6.73
C SER A 619 2.41 0.40 -6.17
N SER A 620 3.50 1.10 -6.46
CA SER A 620 4.89 0.61 -6.37
C SER A 620 5.86 1.75 -6.06
N GLN A 621 7.14 1.44 -5.85
CA GLN A 621 8.20 2.41 -5.55
C GLN A 621 7.94 3.09 -4.21
N GLY A 622 8.27 2.39 -3.12
CA GLY A 622 8.12 2.93 -1.77
C GLY A 622 6.66 3.15 -1.35
N LEU A 623 5.75 2.22 -1.66
CA LEU A 623 4.33 2.36 -1.28
C LEU A 623 4.09 1.74 0.11
N GLY A 624 3.50 2.51 1.03
CA GLY A 624 2.90 1.98 2.25
C GLY A 624 1.39 1.81 2.08
N ILE A 625 0.85 0.60 2.28
CA ILE A 625 -0.57 0.33 2.05
C ILE A 625 -1.25 -0.61 3.05
N GLY A 626 -2.42 -0.21 3.54
CA GLY A 626 -3.31 -1.05 4.36
C GLY A 626 -4.53 -1.61 3.60
N PHE A 627 -5.20 -2.58 4.22
CA PHE A 627 -6.48 -3.09 3.72
C PHE A 627 -7.61 -2.19 4.20
N ARG A 628 -8.02 -1.26 3.35
CA ARG A 628 -9.04 -0.26 3.68
C ARG A 628 -10.32 -0.88 4.21
N GLY A 629 -10.71 -0.46 5.42
CA GLY A 629 -11.88 -0.98 6.14
C GLY A 629 -11.61 -2.21 7.01
N TYR A 630 -10.37 -2.71 7.03
CA TYR A 630 -9.97 -3.89 7.78
C TYR A 630 -8.78 -3.61 8.70
N THR A 631 -7.63 -3.19 8.15
CA THR A 631 -6.41 -3.07 8.95
C THR A 631 -5.38 -2.12 8.32
N SER A 632 -4.61 -1.47 9.19
CA SER A 632 -3.61 -0.45 8.88
C SER A 632 -2.47 -0.99 8.03
N GLY A 633 -1.88 -0.11 7.22
CA GLY A 633 -0.72 -0.42 6.39
C GLY A 633 0.59 -0.56 7.15
N GLY A 634 1.64 -0.80 6.36
CA GLY A 634 3.02 -0.87 6.84
C GLY A 634 3.88 0.22 6.22
N ILE A 635 5.16 -0.07 6.05
CA ILE A 635 6.19 0.88 5.60
C ILE A 635 6.80 0.37 4.30
N GLY A 636 6.65 1.14 3.22
CA GLY A 636 7.30 0.87 1.94
C GLY A 636 8.45 1.85 1.72
N LEU A 637 9.63 1.34 1.38
CA LEU A 637 10.86 2.09 1.19
C LEU A 637 11.49 1.75 -0.18
N LEU A 638 11.80 2.77 -0.97
CA LEU A 638 12.78 2.69 -2.05
C LEU A 638 13.90 3.68 -1.71
N LEU A 639 15.09 3.18 -1.44
CA LEU A 639 16.27 3.97 -1.09
C LEU A 639 17.31 3.76 -2.18
N ASP A 640 17.74 4.84 -2.81
CA ASP A 640 18.68 4.84 -3.93
C ASP A 640 19.92 5.66 -3.60
N GLY A 641 21.09 5.21 -4.03
CA GLY A 641 22.39 5.75 -3.70
C GLY A 641 22.96 6.67 -4.78
N GLU A 642 24.20 6.44 -5.20
CA GLU A 642 24.87 7.32 -6.18
C GLU A 642 24.57 6.92 -7.64
N GLY A 643 24.03 7.81 -8.46
CA GLY A 643 24.04 7.71 -9.92
C GLY A 643 23.00 8.59 -10.60
N ASP A 644 22.92 8.52 -11.95
CA ASP A 644 21.92 9.27 -12.72
C ASP A 644 20.71 8.36 -12.98
N ASP A 645 19.70 8.44 -12.11
CA ASP A 645 18.63 7.45 -12.00
C ASP A 645 17.33 7.85 -12.70
N SER A 646 16.54 6.84 -13.04
CA SER A 646 15.28 7.01 -13.76
C SER A 646 14.16 6.20 -13.13
N PHE A 647 13.25 6.90 -12.45
CA PHE A 647 12.07 6.33 -11.80
C PHE A 647 10.81 6.55 -12.65
N TRP A 648 10.21 5.49 -13.17
CA TRP A 648 8.95 5.55 -13.89
C TRP A 648 7.88 4.69 -13.23
N ALA A 649 6.74 5.28 -12.90
CA ALA A 649 5.62 4.52 -12.37
C ALA A 649 4.23 5.06 -12.73
N GLY A 650 3.24 4.16 -12.65
CA GLY A 650 1.82 4.49 -12.79
C GLY A 650 1.23 5.24 -11.59
N ASN A 651 -0.07 5.07 -11.38
CA ASN A 651 -0.77 5.68 -10.24
C ASN A 651 -0.39 5.03 -8.89
N PHE A 652 -0.47 5.81 -7.81
CA PHE A 652 -0.20 5.40 -6.42
C PHE A 652 1.22 4.88 -6.19
N SER A 653 2.20 5.67 -6.61
CA SER A 653 3.61 5.26 -6.63
C SER A 653 4.56 6.33 -6.10
N GLN A 654 5.85 6.02 -5.99
CA GLN A 654 6.92 6.96 -5.61
C GLN A 654 6.66 7.60 -4.25
N GLY A 655 6.86 6.83 -3.19
CA GLY A 655 6.70 7.31 -1.83
C GLY A 655 5.25 7.59 -1.45
N THR A 656 4.29 6.85 -2.01
CA THR A 656 2.86 7.09 -1.73
C THR A 656 2.42 6.36 -0.46
N GLY A 657 1.64 7.03 0.39
CA GLY A 657 0.90 6.39 1.50
C GLY A 657 -0.56 6.12 1.17
N TYR A 658 -1.08 4.95 1.54
CA TYR A 658 -2.50 4.63 1.43
C TYR A 658 -3.02 3.85 2.64
N PHE A 659 -4.08 4.34 3.29
CA PHE A 659 -4.72 3.68 4.44
C PHE A 659 -3.75 3.29 5.56
N PHE A 660 -3.27 4.30 6.31
CA PHE A 660 -2.36 4.16 7.45
C PHE A 660 -1.01 3.52 7.16
N GLY A 661 -0.66 3.44 5.87
CA GLY A 661 0.70 3.11 5.44
C GLY A 661 1.59 4.35 5.37
N ILE A 662 2.90 4.12 5.50
CA ILE A 662 3.95 5.10 5.24
C ILE A 662 4.67 4.68 3.96
N GLY A 663 4.64 5.53 2.94
CA GLY A 663 5.43 5.33 1.73
C GLY A 663 6.59 6.32 1.66
N VAL A 664 7.78 5.83 1.32
CA VAL A 664 8.99 6.65 1.18
C VAL A 664 9.77 6.24 -0.05
N ILE A 665 10.16 7.23 -0.85
CA ILE A 665 11.30 7.12 -1.76
C ILE A 665 12.34 8.17 -1.34
N ARG A 666 13.62 7.80 -1.34
CA ARG A 666 14.73 8.73 -1.12
C ARG A 666 15.92 8.41 -2.00
N ASN A 667 16.39 9.38 -2.77
CA ASN A 667 17.70 9.32 -3.42
C ASN A 667 18.73 10.09 -2.58
N PHE A 668 19.91 9.50 -2.39
CA PHE A 668 21.01 10.03 -1.58
C PHE A 668 22.16 10.60 -2.44
N GLY A 669 22.21 10.28 -3.72
CA GLY A 669 23.29 10.60 -4.64
C GLY A 669 23.30 12.06 -5.10
N PRO A 670 24.36 12.49 -5.81
CA PRO A 670 24.46 13.79 -6.46
C PRO A 670 24.17 13.76 -7.98
N GLY A 671 23.52 12.72 -8.48
CA GLY A 671 23.24 12.57 -9.90
C GLY A 671 22.08 13.44 -10.38
N ASP A 672 21.91 13.53 -11.70
CA ASP A 672 20.78 14.27 -12.28
C ASP A 672 19.62 13.29 -12.57
N ASP A 673 18.65 13.21 -11.67
CA ASP A 673 17.62 12.17 -11.67
C ASP A 673 16.34 12.55 -12.41
N THR A 674 15.57 11.53 -12.82
CA THR A 674 14.25 11.72 -13.42
C THR A 674 13.16 10.90 -12.72
N TYR A 675 12.16 11.59 -12.19
CA TYR A 675 10.97 11.01 -11.58
C TYR A 675 9.73 11.22 -12.46
N SER A 676 9.20 10.15 -13.01
CA SER A 676 8.00 10.13 -13.86
C SER A 676 6.84 9.39 -13.19
N ALA A 677 5.76 10.10 -12.86
CA ALA A 677 4.56 9.50 -12.26
C ALA A 677 3.24 10.05 -12.81
N SER A 678 2.18 9.26 -12.66
CA SER A 678 0.84 9.62 -13.18
C SER A 678 -0.05 10.36 -12.17
N ARG A 679 -0.84 9.67 -11.34
CA ARG A 679 -1.75 10.27 -10.33
C ARG A 679 -1.50 9.61 -8.99
N TYR A 680 -1.50 10.39 -7.90
CA TYR A 680 -1.04 9.92 -6.58
C TYR A 680 0.40 9.43 -6.70
N GLY A 681 1.31 10.35 -6.98
CA GLY A 681 2.72 10.09 -7.22
C GLY A 681 3.61 11.14 -6.59
N GLN A 682 4.89 10.84 -6.42
CA GLN A 682 5.90 11.78 -5.93
C GLN A 682 5.55 12.31 -4.53
N GLY A 683 5.54 11.41 -3.54
CA GLY A 683 5.30 11.75 -2.14
C GLY A 683 3.83 12.07 -1.80
N ALA A 684 2.87 11.36 -2.40
CA ALA A 684 1.44 11.61 -2.20
C ALA A 684 0.81 10.76 -1.08
N SER A 685 -0.36 11.14 -0.57
CA SER A 685 -1.09 10.29 0.39
C SER A 685 -2.61 10.33 0.26
N ALA A 686 -3.25 9.23 0.67
CA ALA A 686 -4.70 9.10 0.70
C ALA A 686 -5.20 8.24 1.87
N HIS A 687 -6.33 8.65 2.47
CA HIS A 687 -7.07 7.90 3.48
C HIS A 687 -6.27 7.68 4.77
N SER A 688 -5.89 8.76 5.44
CA SER A 688 -5.14 8.72 6.69
C SER A 688 -3.80 8.01 6.54
N ALA A 689 -2.98 8.46 5.58
CA ALA A 689 -1.69 7.83 5.28
C ALA A 689 -0.58 8.89 5.17
N ALA A 690 0.67 8.44 5.16
CA ALA A 690 1.84 9.32 5.04
C ALA A 690 2.63 8.96 3.78
N GLY A 691 2.94 9.95 2.96
CA GLY A 691 3.77 9.78 1.77
C GLY A 691 4.91 10.81 1.72
N LEU A 692 6.09 10.38 1.29
CA LEU A 692 7.27 11.22 1.18
C LEU A 692 8.15 10.82 -0.01
N LEU A 693 8.53 11.79 -0.83
CA LEU A 693 9.66 11.71 -1.75
C LEU A 693 10.73 12.68 -1.26
N MET A 694 11.99 12.23 -1.22
CA MET A 694 13.14 13.06 -0.89
C MET A 694 14.26 12.88 -1.90
N ASP A 695 14.86 13.96 -2.35
CA ASP A 695 16.11 13.98 -3.09
C ASP A 695 17.14 14.84 -2.33
N ASP A 696 18.37 14.36 -2.25
CA ASP A 696 19.43 14.97 -1.44
C ASP A 696 20.30 15.94 -2.26
N GLU A 697 20.58 15.65 -3.54
CA GLU A 697 21.43 16.47 -4.42
C GLU A 697 21.19 16.12 -5.91
N GLY A 698 21.18 17.10 -6.81
CA GLY A 698 21.09 16.78 -8.24
C GLY A 698 20.77 17.99 -9.11
N ASN A 699 20.42 17.79 -10.38
CA ASN A 699 19.59 18.75 -11.11
C ASN A 699 18.42 17.97 -11.71
N ASP A 700 17.42 17.79 -10.88
CA ASP A 700 16.46 16.71 -11.03
C ASP A 700 15.23 17.14 -11.81
N ARG A 701 14.56 16.14 -12.36
CA ARG A 701 13.40 16.31 -13.21
C ARG A 701 12.21 15.52 -12.70
N TYR A 702 11.19 16.23 -12.24
CA TYR A 702 9.96 15.66 -11.71
C TYR A 702 8.82 15.81 -12.71
N ASP A 703 8.58 14.80 -13.54
CA ASP A 703 7.54 14.75 -14.55
C ASP A 703 6.23 14.11 -14.05
N GLY A 704 5.23 14.95 -13.85
CA GLY A 704 3.88 14.61 -13.44
C GLY A 704 2.86 14.67 -14.58
N TYR A 705 2.22 13.54 -14.88
CA TYR A 705 1.30 13.47 -16.03
C TYR A 705 -0.17 13.84 -15.71
N HIS A 706 -0.58 13.82 -14.43
CA HIS A 706 -1.94 14.11 -13.98
C HIS A 706 -1.98 14.83 -12.60
N ILE A 707 -3.11 14.75 -11.89
CA ILE A 707 -3.34 15.39 -10.57
C ILE A 707 -2.89 14.50 -9.40
N ALA A 708 -2.93 15.05 -8.19
CA ALA A 708 -2.47 14.45 -6.94
C ALA A 708 -1.00 14.04 -7.02
N LEU A 709 -0.12 15.01 -7.25
CA LEU A 709 1.31 14.79 -7.45
C LEU A 709 2.13 15.75 -6.60
N GLN A 710 3.37 15.38 -6.29
CA GLN A 710 4.39 16.28 -5.73
C GLN A 710 3.97 16.82 -4.35
N GLY A 711 3.94 15.91 -3.36
CA GLY A 711 3.58 16.24 -1.99
C GLY A 711 2.08 16.45 -1.77
N ALA A 712 1.22 15.77 -2.54
CA ALA A 712 -0.23 15.97 -2.47
C ALA A 712 -0.94 15.09 -1.41
N ALA A 713 -1.68 15.71 -0.49
CA ALA A 713 -2.34 15.05 0.64
C ALA A 713 -3.87 15.02 0.52
N TRP A 714 -4.46 13.83 0.56
CA TRP A 714 -5.91 13.65 0.47
C TRP A 714 -6.49 12.86 1.66
N ASP A 715 -7.66 13.28 2.15
CA ASP A 715 -8.48 12.54 3.13
C ASP A 715 -7.69 12.13 4.38
N LEU A 716 -7.47 13.09 5.27
CA LEU A 716 -6.66 12.94 6.49
C LEU A 716 -5.19 12.54 6.27
N GLY A 717 -4.69 12.58 5.03
CA GLY A 717 -3.32 12.23 4.71
C GLY A 717 -2.30 13.33 5.03
N ILE A 718 -1.04 12.94 5.19
CA ILE A 718 0.12 13.82 5.25
C ILE A 718 1.05 13.49 4.09
N ALA A 719 1.56 14.48 3.37
CA ALA A 719 2.33 14.27 2.15
C ALA A 719 3.49 15.26 2.05
N ALA A 720 4.64 14.81 1.57
CA ALA A 720 5.82 15.65 1.36
C ALA A 720 6.55 15.33 0.06
N LEU A 721 7.00 16.36 -0.64
CA LEU A 721 8.14 16.28 -1.57
C LEU A 721 9.22 17.20 -1.01
N VAL A 722 10.44 16.68 -0.89
CA VAL A 722 11.61 17.41 -0.41
C VAL A 722 12.73 17.27 -1.42
N ASP A 723 13.32 18.38 -1.82
CA ASP A 723 14.51 18.45 -2.65
C ASP A 723 15.51 19.37 -1.94
N LYS A 724 16.74 18.93 -1.73
CA LYS A 724 17.69 19.65 -0.87
C LYS A 724 18.65 20.55 -1.65
N LYS A 725 19.05 20.18 -2.86
CA LYS A 725 20.02 20.95 -3.65
C LYS A 725 19.86 20.63 -5.12
N GLY A 726 19.81 21.67 -5.94
CA GLY A 726 19.93 21.46 -7.37
C GLY A 726 19.60 22.66 -8.21
N ASN A 727 19.24 22.43 -9.47
CA ASN A 727 18.54 23.43 -10.29
C ASN A 727 17.43 22.70 -11.03
N ASP A 728 16.35 22.49 -10.31
CA ASP A 728 15.45 21.38 -10.54
C ASP A 728 14.28 21.82 -11.41
N THR A 729 13.60 20.84 -11.99
CA THR A 729 12.49 21.07 -12.89
C THR A 729 11.28 20.23 -12.50
N TYR A 730 10.27 20.91 -11.97
CA TYR A 730 9.03 20.31 -11.49
C TYR A 730 7.90 20.55 -12.48
N HIS A 731 7.53 19.50 -13.19
CA HIS A 731 6.38 19.46 -14.08
C HIS A 731 5.18 18.85 -13.35
N GLY A 732 4.41 19.69 -12.65
CA GLY A 732 3.12 19.33 -12.07
C GLY A 732 1.96 19.51 -13.05
N SER A 733 0.73 19.34 -12.55
CA SER A 733 -0.48 19.67 -13.28
C SER A 733 -1.18 20.91 -12.72
N ASN A 734 -2.07 21.50 -13.52
CA ASN A 734 -2.98 22.54 -13.03
C ASN A 734 -4.04 21.89 -12.11
N GLY A 735 -4.35 22.55 -11.00
CA GLY A 735 -5.28 22.06 -9.99
C GLY A 735 -4.59 21.45 -8.78
N PHE A 736 -4.90 20.19 -8.50
CA PHE A 736 -4.45 19.48 -7.29
C PHE A 736 -3.06 18.86 -7.56
N SER A 737 -1.97 19.61 -7.36
CA SER A 737 -0.59 19.17 -7.62
C SER A 737 0.37 19.60 -6.49
N GLN A 738 1.36 20.46 -6.77
CA GLN A 738 2.48 20.80 -5.87
C GLN A 738 2.00 21.30 -4.50
N ALA A 739 2.28 20.52 -3.45
CA ALA A 739 1.79 20.72 -2.09
C ALA A 739 0.25 20.91 -1.99
N ALA A 740 -0.54 20.23 -2.81
CA ALA A 740 -2.00 20.35 -2.74
C ALA A 740 -2.58 19.51 -1.60
N SER A 741 -3.55 20.06 -0.86
CA SER A 741 -4.23 19.38 0.24
C SER A 741 -5.75 19.48 0.12
N SER A 742 -6.45 18.41 0.50
CA SER A 742 -7.91 18.43 0.57
C SER A 742 -8.43 17.34 1.51
N HIS A 743 -9.65 17.53 2.00
CA HIS A 743 -10.35 16.60 2.88
C HIS A 743 -9.59 16.35 4.20
N ASN A 744 -9.13 17.43 4.84
CA ASN A 744 -8.30 17.43 6.04
C ASN A 744 -6.87 16.91 5.82
N GLY A 745 -6.32 17.09 4.62
CA GLY A 745 -4.93 16.77 4.33
C GLY A 745 -3.96 17.85 4.81
N MET A 746 -2.71 17.47 5.06
CA MET A 746 -1.59 18.38 5.27
C MET A 746 -0.46 18.08 4.28
N ALA A 747 -0.09 19.07 3.47
CA ALA A 747 0.84 18.90 2.36
C ALA A 747 2.07 19.81 2.48
N PHE A 748 3.24 19.25 2.16
CA PHE A 748 4.52 19.94 2.15
C PHE A 748 5.21 19.76 0.79
N PHE A 749 5.73 20.85 0.25
CA PHE A 749 6.70 20.85 -0.84
C PHE A 749 7.83 21.77 -0.38
N ILE A 750 9.04 21.22 -0.27
CA ILE A 750 10.22 21.93 0.24
C ILE A 750 11.34 21.73 -0.77
N ASP A 751 11.74 22.82 -1.41
CA ASP A 751 12.97 22.90 -2.19
C ASP A 751 13.94 23.76 -1.37
N GLU A 752 15.05 23.21 -0.91
CA GLU A 752 15.92 23.91 0.04
C GLU A 752 16.91 24.86 -0.65
N ALA A 753 17.27 24.61 -1.91
CA ALA A 753 18.24 25.42 -2.65
C ALA A 753 18.28 25.11 -4.16
N GLY A 754 18.17 26.15 -4.99
CA GLY A 754 18.52 26.00 -6.39
C GLY A 754 18.27 27.24 -7.23
N ILE A 755 18.16 27.07 -8.55
CA ILE A 755 17.49 28.02 -9.45
C ILE A 755 16.52 27.21 -10.29
N ASP A 756 15.27 27.21 -9.87
CA ASP A 756 14.37 26.10 -10.12
C ASP A 756 13.24 26.48 -11.07
N ARG A 757 12.58 25.47 -11.61
CA ARG A 757 11.52 25.64 -12.61
C ARG A 757 10.27 24.90 -12.18
N TYR A 758 9.24 25.65 -11.84
CA TYR A 758 7.98 25.11 -11.39
C TYR A 758 6.88 25.34 -12.41
N PHE A 759 6.32 24.25 -12.93
CA PHE A 759 5.21 24.26 -13.87
C PHE A 759 4.00 23.56 -13.25
N GLY A 760 3.03 24.32 -12.75
CA GLY A 760 1.82 23.78 -12.13
C GLY A 760 1.17 24.77 -11.16
N ASP A 761 0.06 24.34 -10.56
CA ASP A 761 -0.53 25.07 -9.44
C ASP A 761 0.14 24.63 -8.12
N GLN A 762 0.43 25.62 -7.27
CA GLN A 762 1.18 25.45 -6.02
C GLN A 762 0.33 25.76 -4.79
N ALA A 763 0.63 25.05 -3.70
CA ALA A 763 0.08 25.28 -2.36
C ALA A 763 -1.45 25.34 -2.32
N ARG A 764 -2.13 24.52 -3.11
CA ARG A 764 -3.60 24.58 -3.18
C ARG A 764 -4.23 23.80 -2.04
N ALA A 765 -4.81 24.50 -1.07
CA ALA A 765 -5.74 23.92 -0.10
C ALA A 765 -7.18 24.02 -0.67
N ASP A 766 -7.75 22.87 -1.04
CA ASP A 766 -9.09 22.74 -1.62
C ASP A 766 -10.18 22.48 -0.56
N ASN A 767 -11.44 22.51 -0.99
CA ASN A 767 -12.60 22.36 -0.12
C ASN A 767 -12.67 20.98 0.56
N ASN A 768 -13.41 20.93 1.68
CA ASN A 768 -13.56 19.74 2.51
C ASN A 768 -15.00 19.17 2.43
N ASP A 769 -15.63 19.23 1.27
CA ASP A 769 -17.07 18.94 1.07
C ASP A 769 -17.53 17.55 1.57
N TYR A 770 -16.60 16.60 1.67
CA TYR A 770 -16.85 15.23 2.13
C TYR A 770 -16.87 15.08 3.66
N HIS A 771 -16.13 15.91 4.42
CA HIS A 771 -15.92 15.76 5.88
C HIS A 771 -16.10 17.06 6.70
N GLY A 772 -16.24 18.22 6.05
CA GLY A 772 -15.99 19.51 6.67
C GLY A 772 -14.56 19.64 7.20
N GLY A 773 -14.27 20.72 7.93
CA GLY A 773 -12.95 20.98 8.51
C GLY A 773 -12.03 21.80 7.60
N SER A 774 -10.73 21.71 7.88
CA SER A 774 -9.67 22.51 7.26
C SER A 774 -8.63 21.61 6.60
N SER A 775 -7.99 22.07 5.52
CA SER A 775 -6.78 21.44 4.95
C SER A 775 -5.65 22.49 4.92
N LEU A 776 -4.39 22.09 5.08
CA LEU A 776 -3.24 23.00 5.09
C LEU A 776 -2.18 22.59 4.07
N SER A 777 -1.63 23.57 3.38
CA SER A 777 -0.63 23.38 2.33
C SER A 777 0.53 24.34 2.51
N PHE A 778 1.76 23.82 2.47
CA PHE A 778 2.99 24.60 2.49
C PHE A 778 3.81 24.27 1.25
N PHE A 779 3.99 25.25 0.37
CA PHE A 779 5.01 25.23 -0.67
C PHE A 779 6.10 26.21 -0.27
N ILE A 780 7.33 25.73 -0.13
CA ILE A 780 8.48 26.50 0.33
C ILE A 780 9.63 26.27 -0.65
N ASP A 781 10.05 27.33 -1.31
CA ASP A 781 11.30 27.40 -2.06
C ASP A 781 12.29 28.26 -1.25
N GLY A 782 13.40 27.63 -0.84
CA GLY A 782 14.40 28.15 0.08
C GLY A 782 15.66 28.72 -0.59
N GLY A 783 15.80 28.59 -1.90
CA GLY A 783 16.93 29.09 -2.68
C GLY A 783 16.48 29.89 -3.90
N GLY A 784 17.44 30.26 -4.75
CA GLY A 784 17.14 30.93 -6.02
C GLY A 784 16.69 32.38 -5.88
N ASP A 785 17.45 33.33 -6.44
CA ASP A 785 16.94 34.70 -6.63
C ASP A 785 16.22 34.87 -7.98
N HIS A 786 16.19 33.82 -8.82
CA HIS A 786 15.83 33.88 -10.24
C HIS A 786 15.06 32.65 -10.78
N ASP A 787 14.22 32.03 -9.96
CA ASP A 787 13.40 30.87 -10.33
C ASP A 787 12.36 31.20 -11.39
N ILE A 788 11.83 30.16 -12.04
CA ILE A 788 10.85 30.27 -13.11
C ILE A 788 9.57 29.58 -12.68
N TYR A 789 8.51 30.37 -12.51
CA TYR A 789 7.18 29.89 -12.18
C TYR A 789 6.22 30.02 -13.37
N SER A 790 5.35 29.02 -13.58
CA SER A 790 4.18 29.16 -14.47
C SER A 790 3.20 30.22 -13.96
N SER A 791 3.10 30.38 -12.64
CA SER A 791 2.35 31.45 -11.99
C SER A 791 2.93 31.75 -10.60
N GLY A 792 3.05 33.02 -10.24
CA GLY A 792 3.71 33.43 -9.00
C GLY A 792 4.73 34.54 -9.26
N LEU A 793 5.33 35.05 -8.19
CA LEU A 793 6.43 36.00 -8.24
C LEU A 793 7.57 35.45 -7.37
N ASN A 794 8.80 35.61 -7.85
CA ASN A 794 10.00 35.32 -7.07
C ASN A 794 10.01 36.16 -5.80
N ASN A 795 10.60 35.62 -4.74
CA ASN A 795 10.83 36.31 -3.48
C ASN A 795 9.52 36.84 -2.88
N SER A 796 8.47 36.01 -2.83
CA SER A 796 7.17 36.42 -2.30
C SER A 796 6.47 35.33 -1.52
N ILE A 797 5.79 35.74 -0.44
CA ILE A 797 4.97 34.87 0.39
C ILE A 797 3.51 35.24 0.19
N THR A 798 2.70 34.28 -0.22
CA THR A 798 1.28 34.51 -0.56
C THR A 798 0.38 33.38 -0.12
N MET A 799 -0.84 33.74 0.29
CA MET A 799 -1.91 32.77 0.50
C MET A 799 -2.48 32.27 -0.83
N LYS A 800 -2.83 30.98 -0.89
CA LYS A 800 -3.42 30.26 -2.02
C LYS A 800 -4.60 29.43 -1.53
N GLY A 801 -5.67 29.37 -2.32
CA GLY A 801 -6.89 28.66 -1.93
C GLY A 801 -7.48 29.20 -0.62
N GLU A 802 -7.98 28.31 0.23
CA GLU A 802 -8.52 28.69 1.54
C GLU A 802 -7.40 28.88 2.59
N PHE A 803 -6.52 27.87 2.74
CA PHE A 803 -5.47 27.86 3.77
C PHE A 803 -4.11 27.32 3.27
N GLY A 804 -3.79 27.57 2.01
CA GLY A 804 -2.48 27.23 1.45
C GLY A 804 -1.52 28.42 1.48
N ILE A 805 -0.23 28.14 1.64
CA ILE A 805 0.84 29.15 1.69
C ILE A 805 1.90 28.78 0.66
N ARG A 806 2.18 29.71 -0.25
CA ARG A 806 3.34 29.68 -1.13
C ARG A 806 4.38 30.65 -0.59
N ALA A 807 5.54 30.16 -0.20
CA ALA A 807 6.69 30.93 0.22
C ALA A 807 7.87 30.65 -0.72
N ASP A 808 8.52 31.71 -1.15
CA ASP A 808 9.64 31.71 -2.08
C ASP A 808 10.60 32.77 -1.53
N LEU A 809 11.75 32.32 -1.04
CA LEU A 809 12.59 33.02 -0.09
C LEU A 809 13.77 33.73 -0.76
N LYS A 810 14.11 34.94 -0.31
CA LYS A 810 15.28 35.70 -0.80
C LYS A 810 16.63 35.08 -0.48
N GLY A 811 16.65 34.07 0.37
CA GLY A 811 17.85 33.40 0.83
C GLY A 811 17.52 32.19 1.67
N THR A 812 18.58 31.46 2.03
CA THR A 812 18.46 30.14 2.65
C THR A 812 17.59 30.13 3.90
N MET A 813 16.92 28.99 4.13
CA MET A 813 16.04 28.78 5.28
C MET A 813 16.66 29.21 6.63
N PRO A 814 17.92 28.87 6.98
CA PRO A 814 18.52 29.33 8.24
C PRO A 814 18.65 30.86 8.36
N ASN A 815 18.93 31.55 7.25
CA ASN A 815 19.04 33.01 7.25
C ASN A 815 17.65 33.65 7.45
N THR A 816 16.64 33.12 6.75
CA THR A 816 15.25 33.57 6.87
C THR A 816 14.72 33.44 8.29
N VAL A 817 14.99 32.31 8.95
CA VAL A 817 14.57 32.09 10.33
C VAL A 817 15.31 33.02 11.31
N SER A 818 16.59 33.34 11.05
CA SER A 818 17.38 34.24 11.89
C SER A 818 16.94 35.71 11.88
N ASP A 819 16.19 36.14 10.86
CA ASP A 819 15.60 37.48 10.79
C ASP A 819 14.17 37.46 11.36
N GLU A 820 14.03 37.94 12.61
CA GLU A 820 12.74 37.99 13.30
C GLU A 820 11.68 38.82 12.56
N ASN A 821 12.09 39.81 11.74
CA ASN A 821 11.18 40.70 11.02
C ASN A 821 10.98 40.31 9.55
N TYR A 822 11.51 39.16 9.10
CA TYR A 822 11.45 38.73 7.71
C TYR A 822 10.04 38.82 7.11
N LEU A 823 9.03 38.23 7.79
CA LEU A 823 7.64 38.24 7.35
C LEU A 823 6.96 39.63 7.43
N GLU A 824 7.52 40.60 8.15
CA GLU A 824 7.00 41.99 8.15
C GLU A 824 7.55 42.80 6.96
N SER A 825 8.63 42.32 6.35
CA SER A 825 9.35 43.00 5.27
C SER A 825 8.99 42.54 3.86
N GLU A 826 8.34 41.37 3.76
CA GLU A 826 7.77 40.77 2.54
C GLU A 826 6.25 40.93 2.52
#